data_AF-A0A229TUQ1-F1
#
_entry.id   AF-A0A229TUQ1-F1
#
_cell.length_a   1.000
_cell.length_b   1.000
_cell.length_c   1.000
_cell.angle_alpha   90.00
_cell.angle_beta   90.00
_cell.angle_gamma   90.00
#
_symmetry.space_group_name_H-M   'P 1'
#
loop_
_entity.id
_entity.type
_entity.pdbx_description
1 polymer ?
#
loop_
_entity_poly.entity_id
_entity_poly.type
_entity_poly.pdbx_seq_one_letter_code
_entity_poly.pdbx_strand_id
1 'polypeptide(L)'
;MRWRELLPRAGEVPGRGRAGLTAVAALVLGGAGAGVYLAFAQDTGIVGRQLGGRAQPLPFPPGTAATLWWDFALVAGYGLAIALGTTAALWVSQPHTATHEIARFARIAGLVAVVSDVVENALLLAATRDPDPVLLDFATAAAVTKFAGLLPALLLALYGIALTLIRCVRPVHRDVPGGVCSAALKPGDPDGACDAGEATASTRWRNGYRLPPGEPTGGTGFCLSGGGIRSASVALGALQPLRQRLLGAQYLVSVSGGGYTAGALVQALTTATDPKQAPPGEPVATPETAFGPGSAEEDHVRRHVSYLANTPAELLTALGVLARGLLLSLFLVFAPAVVLGVVTGWLYRQVPLTVFPADGGYPAPRPGALLSLGLTLVLAAAVSLVARWIPPARLLLRQIARRLSSRLALLAALIALLVLGLPALAWLADRLLTLTPPTIALGSPFVALLLTYVSTLATIGWRNRKVVTQARDSLDALTATLPTSLTQRLLVIVTTTVLALAWLLLFAAVITPLGEPDLLWAALGLVVVLVVLGGLIDETSLSLHPFYRERLACTFAVRRVRRGDGQVVAAPYPSTERSSLATYGRAAGFPRVVFAAAANLTGEGRTSPGLNAVSYTMSSGWVGGPDVGWIETAHLQESVPGRFQRDLTVQGAVAISGAAFASSMGRASRWYQILLALSGARLGTWLPNPDVLLRCPPRTDRAAWAYPPLPHARRLPYLLREVLGIHSHADRLLHVTDGGHYDNLGLVELFRRRCTTIYCIDAGADSPPSASGLASALALATQELGVRVRLDDPWRAEPGGGEPLEPEHPLSALNSRLSDSPVITGTIHYPAESGQAGVGRLIVAKALLWRDLPYELLSYAAHHPEFPRDGTGDQFFDDSKFGAYLELGRQLGRYVVSHEPAAADLPEVPEGTGAPDGIAPQPA
;
A
#
# COMPACT_ATOMS: atom_id res chain seq x y z
N MET A 1 -32.35 -1.65 40.40
CA MET A 1 -31.57 -1.34 39.18
C MET A 1 -30.19 -1.96 39.30
N ARG A 2 -29.84 -2.92 38.43
CA ARG A 2 -28.57 -3.66 38.51
C ARG A 2 -27.48 -2.85 37.79
N TRP A 3 -26.42 -2.46 38.49
CA TRP A 3 -25.23 -1.77 37.94
C TRP A 3 -24.62 -2.42 36.68
N ARG A 4 -24.92 -3.70 36.41
CA ARG A 4 -24.55 -4.42 35.19
C ARG A 4 -25.15 -3.85 33.89
N GLU A 5 -26.17 -2.99 33.95
CA GLU A 5 -26.80 -2.38 32.77
C GLU A 5 -26.23 -1.01 32.38
N LEU A 6 -25.41 -0.38 33.23
CA LEU A 6 -24.88 0.98 33.02
C LEU A 6 -23.54 1.03 32.29
N LEU A 7 -22.80 -0.08 32.23
CA LEU A 7 -21.52 -0.17 31.52
C LEU A 7 -21.64 -1.17 30.36
N PRO A 8 -21.52 -0.74 29.09
CA PRO A 8 -21.52 -1.66 27.96
C PRO A 8 -20.36 -2.66 28.10
N ARG A 9 -20.62 -3.94 27.80
CA ARG A 9 -19.59 -4.99 27.77
C ARG A 9 -18.46 -4.55 26.84
N ALA A 10 -17.22 -4.89 27.19
CA ALA A 10 -16.07 -4.72 26.30
C ALA A 10 -16.29 -5.57 25.03
N GLY A 11 -16.87 -4.96 23.99
CA GLY A 11 -17.19 -5.60 22.72
C GLY A 11 -18.53 -5.17 22.09
N GLU A 12 -19.48 -4.66 22.88
CA GLU A 12 -20.76 -4.18 22.33
C GLU A 12 -20.74 -2.67 22.11
N VAL A 13 -20.81 -2.26 20.84
CA VAL A 13 -20.92 -0.84 20.46
C VAL A 13 -22.30 -0.33 20.88
N PRO A 14 -22.38 0.69 21.75
CA PRO A 14 -23.66 1.26 22.18
C PRO A 14 -24.30 2.10 21.07
N GLY A 15 -25.59 2.39 21.17
CA GLY A 15 -26.24 3.35 20.26
C GLY A 15 -25.68 4.78 20.41
N ARG A 16 -25.80 5.60 19.35
CA ARG A 16 -25.28 6.98 19.24
C ARG A 16 -25.47 7.83 20.50
N GLY A 17 -26.68 7.86 21.06
CA GLY A 17 -26.99 8.67 22.24
C GLY A 17 -26.18 8.26 23.47
N ARG A 18 -26.08 6.95 23.75
CA ARG A 18 -25.30 6.42 24.88
C ARG A 18 -23.79 6.63 24.66
N ALA A 19 -23.31 6.47 23.42
CA ALA A 19 -21.92 6.73 23.08
C ALA A 19 -21.53 8.19 23.29
N GLY A 20 -22.36 9.12 22.79
CA GLY A 20 -22.18 10.55 22.99
C GLY A 20 -22.21 10.96 24.46
N LEU A 21 -23.18 10.45 25.23
CA LEU A 21 -23.25 10.66 26.68
C LEU A 21 -22.01 10.16 27.41
N THR A 22 -21.46 9.00 27.01
CA THR A 22 -20.23 8.47 27.61
C THR A 22 -19.03 9.38 27.33
N ALA A 23 -18.91 9.89 26.10
CA ALA A 23 -17.83 10.80 25.72
C ALA A 23 -17.93 12.15 26.47
N VAL A 24 -19.14 12.69 26.63
CA VAL A 24 -19.38 13.91 27.42
C VAL A 24 -19.11 13.66 28.91
N ALA A 25 -19.57 12.53 29.46
CA ALA A 25 -19.31 12.16 30.86
C ALA A 25 -17.81 12.05 31.14
N ALA A 26 -17.01 11.53 30.21
CA ALA A 26 -15.56 11.49 30.34
C ALA A 26 -14.94 12.89 30.48
N LEU A 27 -15.40 13.86 29.67
CA LEU A 27 -14.94 15.25 29.75
C LEU A 27 -15.38 15.93 31.05
N VAL A 28 -16.63 15.73 31.47
CA VAL A 28 -17.18 16.32 32.70
C VAL A 28 -16.49 15.77 33.95
N LEU A 29 -16.28 14.45 34.04
CA LEU A 29 -15.61 13.84 35.20
C LEU A 29 -14.14 14.25 35.29
N GLY A 30 -13.43 14.29 34.16
CA GLY A 30 -12.04 14.78 34.12
C GLY A 30 -11.95 16.25 34.51
N GLY A 31 -12.84 17.10 33.97
CA GLY A 31 -12.93 18.51 34.31
C GLY A 31 -13.33 18.78 35.76
N ALA A 32 -14.25 18.00 36.32
CA ALA A 32 -14.68 18.11 37.71
C ALA A 32 -13.54 17.74 38.67
N GLY A 33 -12.81 16.66 38.41
CA GLY A 33 -11.63 16.28 39.20
C GLY A 33 -10.55 17.36 39.17
N ALA A 34 -10.25 17.90 37.98
CA ALA A 34 -9.31 19.02 37.82
C ALA A 34 -9.80 20.30 38.52
N GLY A 35 -11.09 20.63 38.42
CA GLY A 35 -11.67 21.80 39.06
C GLY A 35 -11.65 21.72 40.60
N VAL A 36 -11.98 20.56 41.17
CA VAL A 36 -11.87 20.31 42.61
C VAL A 36 -10.42 20.45 43.07
N TYR A 37 -9.48 19.84 42.35
CA TYR A 37 -8.07 19.96 42.68
C TYR A 37 -7.60 21.42 42.63
N LEU A 38 -7.87 22.16 41.56
CA LEU A 38 -7.45 23.56 41.41
C LEU A 38 -8.11 24.50 42.43
N ALA A 39 -9.32 24.18 42.92
CA ALA A 39 -10.02 25.00 43.90
C ALA A 39 -9.46 24.85 45.32
N PHE A 40 -8.93 23.69 45.68
CA PHE A 40 -8.55 23.37 47.06
C PHE A 40 -7.07 23.02 47.26
N ALA A 41 -6.34 22.65 46.20
CA ALA A 41 -4.91 22.43 46.26
C ALA A 41 -4.17 23.75 46.43
N GLN A 42 -3.18 23.75 47.32
CA GLN A 42 -2.25 24.87 47.45
C GLN A 42 -1.11 24.69 46.45
N ASP A 43 -0.67 25.79 45.81
CA ASP A 43 0.50 25.74 44.94
C ASP A 43 1.73 25.53 45.79
N THR A 44 2.14 24.28 45.81
CA THR A 44 3.35 23.86 46.50
C THR A 44 4.35 23.32 45.49
N GLY A 45 4.17 23.41 44.16
CA GLY A 45 5.11 22.78 43.21
C GLY A 45 5.21 21.26 43.36
N ILE A 46 4.06 20.59 43.53
CA ILE A 46 3.96 19.16 43.87
C ILE A 46 4.73 18.24 42.92
N VAL A 47 4.68 18.47 41.60
CA VAL A 47 5.31 17.63 40.57
C VAL A 47 6.83 17.52 40.78
N GLY A 48 7.47 18.63 41.17
CA GLY A 48 8.90 18.64 41.49
C GLY A 48 9.25 17.73 42.67
N ARG A 49 8.32 17.57 43.62
CA ARG A 49 8.47 16.65 44.77
C ARG A 49 8.17 15.21 44.43
N GLN A 50 7.12 14.96 43.64
CA GLN A 50 6.80 13.62 43.16
C GLN A 50 8.03 12.96 42.52
N LEU A 51 8.81 13.76 41.80
CA LEU A 51 9.99 13.30 41.07
C LEU A 51 11.31 13.55 41.82
N GLY A 52 11.30 14.30 42.91
CA GLY A 52 12.51 14.77 43.60
C GLY A 52 13.27 13.69 44.36
N GLY A 53 12.60 12.59 44.72
CA GLY A 53 13.18 11.44 45.42
C GLY A 53 13.94 11.85 46.68
N ARG A 54 15.00 11.12 47.00
CA ARG A 54 15.90 11.45 48.13
C ARG A 54 16.60 12.81 48.06
N ALA A 55 16.62 13.48 46.90
CA ALA A 55 17.33 14.74 46.67
C ALA A 55 16.46 15.99 46.91
N GLN A 56 15.20 15.80 47.29
CA GLN A 56 14.28 16.91 47.51
C GLN A 56 14.49 17.62 48.86
N PRO A 57 14.23 18.94 48.93
CA PRO A 57 14.36 19.69 50.18
C PRO A 57 13.32 19.23 51.22
N LEU A 58 13.79 18.99 52.44
CA LEU A 58 12.99 18.64 53.62
C LEU A 58 13.20 19.69 54.72
N PRO A 59 12.19 19.98 55.56
CA PRO A 59 10.83 19.44 55.56
C PRO A 59 9.98 19.93 54.38
N PHE A 60 8.92 19.20 54.04
CA PHE A 60 7.98 19.64 53.01
C PHE A 60 7.32 20.97 53.40
N PRO A 61 7.07 21.89 52.45
CA PRO A 61 6.41 23.14 52.77
C PRO A 61 4.97 22.91 53.25
N PRO A 62 4.47 23.84 54.08
CA PRO A 62 3.13 23.77 54.64
C PRO A 62 2.11 23.68 53.50
N GLY A 63 1.08 22.86 53.69
CA GLY A 63 0.06 22.62 52.67
C GLY A 63 0.28 21.39 51.78
N THR A 64 1.50 20.83 51.73
CA THR A 64 1.81 19.68 50.87
C THR A 64 0.88 18.48 51.14
N ALA A 65 0.63 18.15 52.41
CA ALA A 65 -0.27 17.06 52.78
C ALA A 65 -1.73 17.33 52.36
N ALA A 66 -2.20 18.59 52.45
CA ALA A 66 -3.54 18.96 52.01
C ALA A 66 -3.66 18.86 50.48
N THR A 67 -2.65 19.32 49.74
CA THR A 67 -2.58 19.18 48.28
C THR A 67 -2.60 17.71 47.85
N LEU A 68 -1.86 16.83 48.52
CA LEU A 68 -1.87 15.38 48.24
C LEU A 68 -3.24 14.73 48.51
N TRP A 69 -3.97 15.18 49.53
CA TRP A 69 -5.33 14.68 49.78
C TRP A 69 -6.30 15.05 48.66
N TRP A 70 -6.23 16.28 48.16
CA TRP A 70 -7.05 16.71 47.03
C TRP A 70 -6.60 16.07 45.71
N ASP A 71 -5.35 15.63 45.60
CA ASP A 71 -4.86 14.90 44.44
C ASP A 71 -5.58 13.55 44.27
N PHE A 72 -6.04 12.88 45.33
CA PHE A 72 -6.89 11.69 45.17
C PHE A 72 -8.21 11.99 44.42
N ALA A 73 -8.77 13.19 44.58
CA ALA A 73 -9.94 13.61 43.82
C ALA A 73 -9.60 13.86 42.33
N LEU A 74 -8.40 14.39 42.06
CA LEU A 74 -7.87 14.51 40.70
C LEU A 74 -7.72 13.13 40.05
N VAL A 75 -7.11 12.18 40.77
CA VAL A 75 -6.92 10.79 40.36
C VAL A 75 -8.23 10.09 40.03
N ALA A 76 -9.24 10.25 40.89
CA ALA A 76 -10.56 9.69 40.64
C ALA A 76 -11.20 10.28 39.37
N GLY A 77 -11.12 11.60 39.19
CA GLY A 77 -11.69 12.30 38.04
C GLY A 77 -11.05 11.92 36.71
N TYR A 78 -9.71 12.06 36.60
CA TYR A 78 -9.02 11.71 35.35
C TYR A 78 -9.01 10.20 35.13
N GLY A 79 -8.95 9.37 36.18
CA GLY A 79 -8.95 7.92 36.07
C GLY A 79 -10.24 7.40 35.43
N LEU A 80 -11.39 7.95 35.85
CA LEU A 80 -12.68 7.69 35.21
C LEU A 80 -12.72 8.22 33.77
N ALA A 81 -12.20 9.43 33.51
CA ALA A 81 -12.15 10.00 32.17
C ALA A 81 -11.33 9.13 31.20
N ILE A 82 -10.16 8.63 31.62
CA ILE A 82 -9.32 7.72 30.83
C ILE A 82 -10.02 6.38 30.61
N ALA A 83 -10.65 5.81 31.63
CA ALA A 83 -11.38 4.54 31.50
C ALA A 83 -12.53 4.65 30.47
N LEU A 84 -13.30 5.74 30.53
CA LEU A 84 -14.38 6.00 29.58
C LEU A 84 -13.86 6.33 28.18
N GLY A 85 -12.85 7.20 28.07
CA GLY A 85 -12.27 7.61 26.79
C GLY A 85 -11.56 6.47 26.05
N THR A 86 -10.80 5.62 26.75
CA THR A 86 -10.19 4.42 26.14
C THR A 86 -11.23 3.36 25.78
N THR A 87 -12.36 3.29 26.50
CA THR A 87 -13.50 2.46 26.10
C THR A 87 -14.15 3.00 24.82
N ALA A 88 -14.32 4.33 24.71
CA ALA A 88 -14.79 4.98 23.49
C ALA A 88 -13.83 4.73 22.31
N ALA A 89 -12.51 4.77 22.54
CA ALA A 89 -11.50 4.42 21.54
C ALA A 89 -11.63 2.97 21.04
N LEU A 90 -11.99 2.02 21.92
CA LEU A 90 -12.26 0.63 21.54
C LEU A 90 -13.51 0.48 20.67
N TRP A 91 -14.56 1.30 20.87
CA TRP A 91 -15.75 1.28 20.01
C TRP A 91 -15.46 1.78 18.59
N VAL A 92 -14.70 2.87 18.47
CA VAL A 92 -14.43 3.51 17.17
C VAL A 92 -13.24 2.91 16.41
N SER A 93 -12.52 1.96 17.02
CA SER A 93 -11.42 1.22 16.41
C SER A 93 -11.88 -0.15 15.92
N GLN A 94 -11.51 -0.50 14.70
CA GLN A 94 -11.89 -1.79 14.13
C GLN A 94 -11.14 -2.93 14.81
N PRO A 95 -11.82 -4.04 15.16
CA PRO A 95 -11.14 -5.24 15.63
C PRO A 95 -9.98 -5.61 14.70
N HIS A 96 -8.90 -6.14 15.27
CA HIS A 96 -7.72 -6.60 14.53
C HIS A 96 -6.88 -5.52 13.83
N THR A 97 -7.19 -4.24 14.03
CA THR A 97 -6.32 -3.14 13.58
C THR A 97 -5.29 -2.76 14.65
N ALA A 98 -4.15 -2.21 14.23
CA ALA A 98 -3.12 -1.68 15.12
C ALA A 98 -3.68 -0.66 16.13
N THR A 99 -4.59 0.22 15.68
CA THR A 99 -5.26 1.21 16.55
C THR A 99 -6.03 0.54 17.69
N HIS A 100 -6.67 -0.59 17.41
CA HIS A 100 -7.41 -1.32 18.42
C HIS A 100 -6.50 -2.01 19.44
N GLU A 101 -5.33 -2.53 19.02
CA GLU A 101 -4.31 -3.04 19.95
C GLU A 101 -3.71 -1.92 20.81
N ILE A 102 -3.42 -0.77 20.21
CA ILE A 102 -2.96 0.43 20.92
C ILE A 102 -4.02 0.87 21.96
N ALA A 103 -5.31 0.78 21.64
CA ALA A 103 -6.40 1.04 22.57
C ALA A 103 -6.45 0.09 23.76
N ARG A 104 -6.19 -1.19 23.54
CA ARG A 104 -6.07 -2.14 24.64
C ARG A 104 -4.84 -1.89 25.50
N PHE A 105 -3.71 -1.51 24.89
CA PHE A 105 -2.50 -1.13 25.62
C PHE A 105 -2.75 0.13 26.47
N ALA A 106 -3.25 1.21 25.88
CA ALA A 106 -3.52 2.49 26.54
C ALA A 106 -4.49 2.35 27.73
N ARG A 107 -5.50 1.48 27.63
CA ARG A 107 -6.40 1.19 28.75
C ARG A 107 -5.68 0.57 29.94
N ILE A 108 -4.73 -0.34 29.70
CA ILE A 108 -3.94 -0.96 30.78
C ILE A 108 -2.89 0.01 31.31
N ALA A 109 -2.21 0.75 30.42
CA ALA A 109 -1.28 1.80 30.81
C ALA A 109 -1.97 2.85 31.70
N GLY A 110 -3.20 3.24 31.37
CA GLY A 110 -4.02 4.16 32.17
C GLY A 110 -4.39 3.59 33.54
N LEU A 111 -4.77 2.31 33.61
CA LEU A 111 -5.04 1.64 34.90
C LEU A 111 -3.77 1.60 35.77
N VAL A 112 -2.64 1.23 35.19
CA VAL A 112 -1.34 1.21 35.89
C VAL A 112 -0.97 2.61 36.36
N ALA A 113 -1.21 3.65 35.54
CA ALA A 113 -0.96 5.03 35.91
C ALA A 113 -1.80 5.48 37.10
N VAL A 114 -3.12 5.20 37.10
CA VAL A 114 -4.02 5.51 38.23
C VAL A 114 -3.59 4.81 39.51
N VAL A 115 -3.26 3.52 39.44
CA VAL A 115 -2.78 2.77 40.61
C VAL A 115 -1.44 3.33 41.11
N SER A 116 -0.53 3.67 40.19
CA SER A 116 0.76 4.25 40.54
C SER A 116 0.59 5.62 41.20
N ASP A 117 -0.36 6.45 40.76
CA ASP A 117 -0.64 7.75 41.36
C ASP A 117 -1.20 7.62 42.79
N VAL A 118 -2.09 6.65 43.01
CA VAL A 118 -2.60 6.35 44.37
C VAL A 118 -1.47 5.91 45.30
N VAL A 119 -0.60 5.03 44.82
CA VAL A 119 0.56 4.55 45.59
C VAL A 119 1.53 5.70 45.87
N GLU A 120 1.83 6.50 44.86
CA GLU A 120 2.67 7.69 44.98
C GLU A 120 2.15 8.65 46.06
N ASN A 121 0.88 9.03 45.99
CA ASN A 121 0.26 9.94 46.94
C ASN A 121 0.25 9.38 48.37
N ALA A 122 0.01 8.08 48.53
CA ALA A 122 0.07 7.42 49.83
C ALA A 122 1.50 7.43 50.41
N LEU A 123 2.52 7.16 49.59
CA LEU A 123 3.92 7.18 50.00
C LEU A 123 4.39 8.59 50.35
N LEU A 124 4.01 9.61 49.57
CA LEU A 124 4.33 11.01 49.88
C LEU A 124 3.62 11.48 51.16
N LEU A 125 2.35 11.10 51.38
CA LEU A 125 1.65 11.39 52.64
C LEU A 125 2.32 10.73 53.85
N ALA A 126 2.80 9.49 53.72
CA ALA A 126 3.60 8.84 54.75
C ALA A 126 4.90 9.62 55.01
N ALA A 127 5.58 10.03 53.94
CA ALA A 127 6.81 10.83 54.03
C ALA A 127 6.59 12.23 54.64
N THR A 128 5.39 12.82 54.55
CA THR A 128 5.10 14.07 55.28
C THR A 128 5.07 13.90 56.80
N ARG A 129 4.88 12.67 57.30
CA ARG A 129 4.90 12.36 58.73
C ARG A 129 6.28 11.90 59.18
N ASP A 130 6.92 11.04 58.39
CA ASP A 130 8.24 10.50 58.66
C ASP A 130 9.05 10.40 57.35
N PRO A 131 9.95 11.37 57.08
CA PRO A 131 10.65 11.44 55.81
C PRO A 131 11.80 10.42 55.72
N ASP A 132 11.51 9.25 55.14
CA ASP A 132 12.50 8.22 54.79
C ASP A 132 12.95 8.35 53.33
N PRO A 133 14.27 8.49 53.04
CA PRO A 133 14.82 8.49 51.69
C PRO A 133 14.37 7.32 50.80
N VAL A 134 14.17 6.14 51.38
CA VAL A 134 13.71 4.95 50.64
C VAL A 134 12.26 5.11 50.20
N LEU A 135 11.37 5.56 51.11
CA LEU A 135 9.98 5.86 50.78
C LEU A 135 9.88 6.90 49.64
N LEU A 136 10.74 7.91 49.65
CA LEU A 136 10.77 8.95 48.62
C LEU A 136 11.19 8.42 47.26
N ASP A 137 12.15 7.50 47.18
CA ASP A 137 12.53 6.88 45.92
C ASP A 137 11.45 5.95 45.36
N PHE A 138 10.72 5.23 46.23
CA PHE A 138 9.53 4.45 45.82
C PHE A 138 8.39 5.34 45.35
N ALA A 139 8.17 6.49 46.00
CA ALA A 139 7.21 7.50 45.54
C ALA A 139 7.60 8.02 44.15
N THR A 140 8.88 8.33 43.92
CA THR A 140 9.38 8.71 42.60
C THR A 140 9.24 7.59 41.58
N ALA A 141 9.49 6.33 41.95
CA ALA A 141 9.25 5.20 41.05
C ALA A 141 7.79 5.08 40.61
N ALA A 142 6.86 5.30 41.55
CA ALA A 142 5.43 5.34 41.26
C ALA A 142 5.06 6.54 40.36
N ALA A 143 5.62 7.73 40.62
CA ALA A 143 5.43 8.92 39.78
C ALA A 143 5.94 8.73 38.34
N VAL A 144 7.13 8.14 38.15
CA VAL A 144 7.68 7.85 36.81
C VAL A 144 6.77 6.88 36.05
N THR A 145 6.30 5.83 36.74
CA THR A 145 5.36 4.85 36.16
C THR A 145 4.03 5.50 35.79
N LYS A 146 3.52 6.41 36.64
CA LYS A 146 2.35 7.25 36.36
C LYS A 146 2.53 8.03 35.07
N PHE A 147 3.54 8.90 34.97
CA PHE A 147 3.69 9.77 33.81
C PHE A 147 3.95 9.00 32.51
N ALA A 148 4.69 7.90 32.57
CA ALA A 148 4.92 7.02 31.41
C ALA A 148 3.63 6.34 30.92
N GLY A 149 2.76 5.91 31.84
CA GLY A 149 1.47 5.28 31.48
C GLY A 149 0.38 6.30 31.11
N LEU A 150 0.38 7.47 31.76
CA LEU A 150 -0.66 8.49 31.62
C LEU A 150 -0.63 9.14 30.22
N LEU A 151 0.55 9.42 29.67
CA LEU A 151 0.69 10.07 28.37
C LEU A 151 0.00 9.30 27.22
N PRO A 152 0.33 8.02 26.94
CA PRO A 152 -0.35 7.26 25.90
C PRO A 152 -1.83 7.01 26.22
N ALA A 153 -2.18 6.86 27.49
CA ALA A 153 -3.56 6.65 27.93
C ALA A 153 -4.45 7.88 27.67
N LEU A 154 -3.96 9.07 28.03
CA LEU A 154 -4.65 10.34 27.86
C LEU A 154 -4.81 10.70 26.38
N LEU A 155 -3.73 10.62 25.59
CA LEU A 155 -3.78 10.90 24.16
C LEU A 155 -4.83 10.05 23.44
N LEU A 156 -4.88 8.76 23.79
CA LEU A 156 -5.83 7.86 23.16
C LEU A 156 -7.26 7.99 23.72
N ALA A 157 -7.41 8.32 25.01
CA ALA A 157 -8.70 8.64 25.59
C ALA A 157 -9.32 9.87 24.89
N LEU A 158 -8.55 10.93 24.70
CA LEU A 158 -8.96 12.14 23.98
C LEU A 158 -9.30 11.83 22.51
N TYR A 159 -8.48 11.02 21.84
CA TYR A 159 -8.77 10.53 20.48
C TYR A 159 -10.12 9.78 20.42
N GLY A 160 -10.35 8.86 21.36
CA GLY A 160 -11.59 8.09 21.47
C GLY A 160 -12.83 8.98 21.70
N ILE A 161 -12.72 9.94 22.61
CA ILE A 161 -13.76 10.93 22.91
C ILE A 161 -14.06 11.77 21.66
N ALA A 162 -13.03 12.40 21.08
CA ALA A 162 -13.19 13.28 19.93
C ALA A 162 -13.81 12.56 18.73
N LEU A 163 -13.32 11.36 18.39
CA LEU A 163 -13.88 10.58 17.30
C LEU A 163 -15.30 10.11 17.56
N THR A 164 -15.62 9.72 18.80
CA THR A 164 -16.98 9.33 19.16
C THR A 164 -17.94 10.50 18.95
N LEU A 165 -17.59 11.69 19.46
CA LEU A 165 -18.39 12.90 19.25
C LEU A 165 -18.56 13.24 17.76
N ILE A 166 -17.46 13.22 17.00
CA ILE A 166 -17.49 13.50 15.55
C ILE A 166 -18.36 12.48 14.79
N ARG A 167 -18.27 11.19 15.11
CA ARG A 167 -19.03 10.14 14.42
C ARG A 167 -20.51 10.08 14.84
N CYS A 168 -20.82 10.47 16.07
CA CYS A 168 -22.21 10.58 16.52
C CYS A 168 -23.00 11.66 15.78
N VAL A 169 -22.33 12.77 15.38
CA VAL A 169 -22.98 13.88 14.65
C VAL A 169 -22.93 13.73 13.12
N ARG A 170 -22.02 12.90 12.60
CA ARG A 170 -21.92 12.67 11.14
C ARG A 170 -23.02 11.72 10.64
N PRO A 171 -23.50 11.90 9.40
CA PRO A 171 -24.43 10.95 8.80
C PRO A 171 -23.75 9.57 8.63
N VAL A 172 -24.52 8.49 8.85
CA VAL A 172 -24.04 7.13 8.55
C VAL A 172 -23.90 6.98 7.03
N HIS A 173 -22.89 6.23 6.61
CA HIS A 173 -22.64 5.92 5.20
C HIS A 173 -23.84 5.30 4.50
N ARG A 174 -23.98 5.56 3.20
CA ARG A 174 -25.00 4.91 2.36
C ARG A 174 -24.72 3.41 2.35
N ASP A 175 -25.79 2.62 2.44
CA ASP A 175 -25.70 1.20 2.17
C ASP A 175 -25.19 1.03 0.73
N VAL A 176 -24.23 0.15 0.55
CA VAL A 176 -23.63 -0.12 -0.76
C VAL A 176 -24.21 -1.44 -1.25
N PRO A 177 -25.26 -1.41 -2.10
CA PRO A 177 -25.84 -2.64 -2.62
C PRO A 177 -24.91 -3.32 -3.63
N GLY A 178 -25.15 -4.60 -3.90
CA GLY A 178 -24.57 -5.30 -5.06
C GLY A 178 -23.08 -5.62 -4.94
N GLY A 179 -22.69 -6.39 -3.92
CA GLY A 179 -21.32 -6.91 -3.80
C GLY A 179 -21.22 -8.30 -3.19
N VAL A 180 -20.03 -8.89 -3.31
CA VAL A 180 -19.67 -10.20 -2.78
C VAL A 180 -18.50 -10.03 -1.82
N CYS A 181 -18.71 -10.35 -0.54
CA CYS A 181 -17.64 -10.31 0.46
C CYS A 181 -16.53 -11.33 0.14
N SER A 182 -15.29 -11.00 0.53
CA SER A 182 -14.23 -12.00 0.54
C SER A 182 -14.54 -13.11 1.55
N ALA A 183 -13.94 -14.28 1.37
CA ALA A 183 -14.01 -15.35 2.36
C ALA A 183 -13.57 -14.82 3.75
N ALA A 184 -14.35 -15.12 4.79
CA ALA A 184 -14.02 -14.66 6.14
C ALA A 184 -12.77 -15.40 6.62
N LEU A 185 -11.70 -14.64 6.89
CA LEU A 185 -10.52 -15.13 7.60
C LEU A 185 -10.48 -14.37 8.93
N LYS A 186 -10.77 -15.03 10.07
CA LYS A 186 -10.54 -14.40 11.37
C LYS A 186 -9.09 -14.61 11.78
N PRO A 187 -8.46 -13.65 12.46
CA PRO A 187 -7.09 -13.82 12.96
C PRO A 187 -6.98 -14.99 13.94
N GLY A 188 -6.16 -15.98 13.59
CA GLY A 188 -6.01 -17.22 14.34
C GLY A 188 -6.98 -18.34 13.94
N ASP A 189 -7.83 -18.12 12.92
CA ASP A 189 -8.49 -19.25 12.24
C ASP A 189 -7.39 -20.13 11.63
N PRO A 190 -7.56 -21.47 11.65
CA PRO A 190 -6.72 -22.36 10.86
C PRO A 190 -6.89 -22.00 9.36
N ASP A 191 -5.84 -22.21 8.57
CA ASP A 191 -5.86 -21.98 7.13
C ASP A 191 -7.11 -22.65 6.51
N GLY A 192 -8.01 -21.85 5.92
CA GLY A 192 -9.15 -22.38 5.15
C GLY A 192 -10.49 -22.58 5.87
N ALA A 193 -10.83 -21.77 6.89
CA ALA A 193 -12.19 -21.79 7.45
C ALA A 193 -13.26 -21.41 6.38
N CYS A 194 -14.04 -22.40 5.96
CA CYS A 194 -15.29 -22.22 5.22
C CYS A 194 -16.47 -22.04 6.20
N ASP A 195 -17.58 -21.49 5.72
CA ASP A 195 -18.86 -21.61 6.44
C ASP A 195 -19.12 -23.10 6.73
N ALA A 196 -19.46 -23.39 7.98
CA ALA A 196 -19.49 -24.73 8.55
C ALA A 196 -20.33 -25.70 7.69
N GLY A 197 -19.67 -26.63 7.00
CA GLY A 197 -20.32 -27.68 6.22
C GLY A 197 -19.40 -28.53 5.32
N GLU A 198 -18.39 -27.93 4.69
CA GLU A 198 -17.54 -28.64 3.71
C GLU A 198 -16.07 -28.18 3.75
N ALA A 199 -15.35 -28.50 4.82
CA ALA A 199 -13.88 -28.41 4.79
C ALA A 199 -13.34 -29.53 3.89
N THR A 200 -13.19 -29.25 2.60
CA THR A 200 -12.60 -30.17 1.61
C THR A 200 -11.12 -29.89 1.41
N ALA A 201 -10.36 -30.84 0.87
CA ALA A 201 -8.90 -30.78 0.67
C ALA A 201 -8.38 -29.64 -0.25
N SER A 202 -9.26 -28.73 -0.71
CA SER A 202 -8.98 -27.77 -1.79
C SER A 202 -9.65 -26.40 -1.59
N THR A 203 -9.81 -25.95 -0.34
CA THR A 203 -10.47 -24.67 -0.01
C THR A 203 -9.90 -23.45 -0.75
N ARG A 204 -8.56 -23.38 -0.94
CA ARG A 204 -7.93 -22.27 -1.67
C ARG A 204 -8.45 -22.17 -3.10
N TRP A 205 -8.51 -23.30 -3.81
CA TRP A 205 -8.94 -23.36 -5.21
C TRP A 205 -10.40 -22.94 -5.36
N ARG A 206 -11.29 -23.47 -4.51
CA ARG A 206 -12.72 -23.06 -4.49
C ARG A 206 -12.89 -21.57 -4.25
N ASN A 207 -12.13 -21.01 -3.28
CA ASN A 207 -12.15 -19.57 -3.00
C ASN A 207 -11.59 -18.74 -4.16
N GLY A 208 -10.54 -19.24 -4.81
CA GLY A 208 -9.99 -18.64 -6.02
C GLY A 208 -11.02 -18.55 -7.14
N TYR A 209 -11.84 -19.57 -7.34
CA TYR A 209 -12.87 -19.59 -8.39
C TYR A 209 -14.11 -18.72 -8.13
N ARG A 210 -14.18 -17.98 -7.01
CA ARG A 210 -15.29 -17.08 -6.70
C ARG A 210 -15.31 -15.88 -7.63
N LEU A 211 -16.33 -15.84 -8.48
CA LEU A 211 -16.68 -14.70 -9.33
C LEU A 211 -17.95 -14.04 -8.82
N PRO A 212 -18.16 -12.75 -9.10
CA PRO A 212 -19.42 -12.10 -8.79
C PRO A 212 -20.58 -12.70 -9.60
N PRO A 213 -21.82 -12.65 -9.08
CA PRO A 213 -22.98 -13.24 -9.75
C PRO A 213 -23.20 -12.60 -11.13
N GLY A 214 -23.51 -13.44 -12.13
CA GLY A 214 -23.78 -13.00 -13.50
C GLY A 214 -22.55 -12.77 -14.38
N GLU A 215 -21.34 -13.04 -13.91
CA GLU A 215 -20.17 -13.17 -14.79
C GLU A 215 -20.24 -14.51 -15.57
N PRO A 216 -20.23 -14.48 -16.91
CA PRO A 216 -20.17 -15.72 -17.70
C PRO A 216 -18.87 -16.48 -17.44
N THR A 217 -18.94 -17.80 -17.62
CA THR A 217 -17.77 -18.68 -17.48
C THR A 217 -17.60 -19.49 -18.75
N GLY A 218 -16.37 -19.87 -19.07
CA GLY A 218 -16.06 -20.63 -20.28
C GLY A 218 -15.69 -19.75 -21.48
N GLY A 219 -15.69 -20.37 -22.66
CA GLY A 219 -15.51 -19.69 -23.94
C GLY A 219 -14.08 -19.20 -24.21
N THR A 220 -13.97 -18.32 -25.20
CA THR A 220 -12.69 -17.78 -25.66
C THR A 220 -12.30 -16.53 -24.87
N GLY A 221 -11.05 -16.48 -24.41
CA GLY A 221 -10.46 -15.34 -23.72
C GLY A 221 -9.16 -14.90 -24.37
N PHE A 222 -8.91 -13.60 -24.38
CA PHE A 222 -7.62 -13.01 -24.75
C PHE A 222 -6.96 -12.42 -23.52
N CYS A 223 -5.64 -12.63 -23.36
CA CYS A 223 -4.85 -11.90 -22.38
C CYS A 223 -3.68 -11.18 -23.03
N LEU A 224 -3.47 -9.93 -22.61
CA LEU A 224 -2.40 -9.05 -23.09
C LEU A 224 -1.43 -8.80 -21.94
N SER A 225 -0.18 -9.23 -22.11
CA SER A 225 0.85 -9.15 -21.07
C SER A 225 1.22 -7.71 -20.69
N GLY A 226 1.90 -7.55 -19.55
CA GLY A 226 2.55 -6.31 -19.16
C GLY A 226 3.87 -6.04 -19.85
N GLY A 227 4.40 -4.82 -19.67
CA GLY A 227 5.63 -4.37 -20.34
C GLY A 227 5.64 -2.92 -20.81
N GLY A 228 4.64 -2.13 -20.42
CA GLY A 228 4.46 -0.75 -20.86
C GLY A 228 4.30 -0.61 -22.36
N ILE A 229 4.86 0.46 -22.94
CA ILE A 229 4.63 0.81 -24.35
C ILE A 229 5.08 -0.28 -25.35
N ARG A 230 6.09 -1.08 -25.00
CA ARG A 230 6.52 -2.26 -25.78
C ARG A 230 5.36 -3.25 -25.96
N SER A 231 4.77 -3.66 -24.83
CA SER A 231 3.66 -4.61 -24.84
C SER A 231 2.43 -4.01 -25.52
N ALA A 232 2.15 -2.72 -25.30
CA ALA A 232 1.07 -2.02 -26.00
C ALA A 232 1.23 -2.12 -27.54
N SER A 233 2.44 -1.87 -28.04
CA SER A 233 2.75 -1.89 -29.48
C SER A 233 2.57 -3.30 -30.06
N VAL A 234 3.13 -4.32 -29.42
CA VAL A 234 2.99 -5.73 -29.87
C VAL A 234 1.54 -6.19 -29.80
N ALA A 235 0.83 -5.91 -28.71
CA ALA A 235 -0.57 -6.28 -28.54
C ALA A 235 -1.46 -5.60 -29.59
N LEU A 236 -1.23 -4.31 -29.87
CA LEU A 236 -1.98 -3.57 -30.88
C LEU A 236 -1.81 -4.23 -32.25
N GLY A 237 -0.59 -4.58 -32.63
CA GLY A 237 -0.28 -5.25 -33.88
C GLY A 237 -0.86 -6.65 -33.96
N ALA A 238 -0.73 -7.45 -32.90
CA ALA A 238 -1.21 -8.84 -32.87
C ALA A 238 -2.74 -8.95 -32.95
N LEU A 239 -3.46 -8.01 -32.33
CA LEU A 239 -4.92 -7.99 -32.37
C LEU A 239 -5.49 -7.56 -33.73
N GLN A 240 -4.70 -6.96 -34.62
CA GLN A 240 -5.17 -6.60 -35.96
C GLN A 240 -5.47 -7.84 -36.83
N PRO A 241 -4.55 -8.80 -37.04
CA PRO A 241 -4.88 -10.07 -37.70
C PRO A 241 -5.83 -10.96 -36.88
N LEU A 242 -5.73 -10.93 -35.56
CA LEU A 242 -6.57 -11.75 -34.66
C LEU A 242 -7.97 -11.15 -34.43
N ARG A 243 -8.34 -10.07 -35.13
CA ARG A 243 -9.56 -9.30 -34.89
C ARG A 243 -10.82 -10.17 -34.86
N GLN A 244 -10.99 -11.05 -35.84
CA GLN A 244 -12.17 -11.93 -35.92
C GLN A 244 -12.28 -12.86 -34.69
N ARG A 245 -11.16 -13.41 -34.22
CA ARG A 245 -11.11 -14.27 -33.02
C ARG A 245 -11.38 -13.46 -31.75
N LEU A 246 -10.87 -12.22 -31.68
CA LEU A 246 -11.11 -11.31 -30.58
C LEU A 246 -12.59 -10.90 -30.47
N LEU A 247 -13.27 -10.63 -31.59
CA LEU A 247 -14.70 -10.27 -31.59
C LEU A 247 -15.60 -11.44 -31.17
N GLY A 248 -15.16 -12.69 -31.40
CA GLY A 248 -15.80 -13.90 -30.87
C GLY A 248 -15.43 -14.22 -29.41
N ALA A 249 -14.53 -13.46 -28.78
CA ALA A 249 -14.10 -13.70 -27.41
C ALA A 249 -15.08 -13.11 -26.40
N GLN A 250 -15.19 -13.76 -25.24
CA GLN A 250 -15.98 -13.25 -24.12
C GLN A 250 -15.19 -12.21 -23.31
N TYR A 251 -13.88 -12.44 -23.14
CA TYR A 251 -13.02 -11.65 -22.26
C TYR A 251 -11.76 -11.18 -22.98
N LEU A 252 -11.38 -9.92 -22.68
CA LEU A 252 -10.08 -9.34 -22.97
C LEU A 252 -9.46 -8.90 -21.64
N VAL A 253 -8.64 -9.76 -21.04
CA VAL A 253 -7.87 -9.45 -19.84
C VAL A 253 -6.59 -8.72 -20.25
N SER A 254 -6.25 -7.67 -19.54
CA SER A 254 -5.05 -6.88 -19.84
C SER A 254 -4.26 -6.57 -18.58
N VAL A 255 -2.95 -6.60 -18.70
CA VAL A 255 -2.00 -6.22 -17.65
C VAL A 255 -1.13 -5.10 -18.16
N SER A 256 -0.92 -4.05 -17.37
CA SER A 256 0.05 -3.00 -17.63
C SER A 256 -0.02 -2.42 -19.05
N GLY A 257 1.05 -2.55 -19.84
CA GLY A 257 1.10 -2.13 -21.25
C GLY A 257 -0.01 -2.71 -22.13
N GLY A 258 -0.43 -3.95 -21.90
CA GLY A 258 -1.59 -4.53 -22.59
C GLY A 258 -2.89 -3.76 -22.31
N GLY A 259 -2.97 -3.12 -21.14
CA GLY A 259 -4.05 -2.23 -20.76
C GLY A 259 -4.13 -0.98 -21.64
N TYR A 260 -3.00 -0.50 -22.18
CA TYR A 260 -2.99 0.69 -23.04
C TYR A 260 -3.76 0.37 -24.33
N THR A 261 -3.49 -0.79 -24.91
CA THR A 261 -4.17 -1.29 -26.12
C THR A 261 -5.63 -1.65 -25.85
N ALA A 262 -5.93 -2.38 -24.78
CA ALA A 262 -7.30 -2.74 -24.44
C ALA A 262 -8.17 -1.50 -24.14
N GLY A 263 -7.61 -0.53 -23.40
CA GLY A 263 -8.22 0.77 -23.11
C GLY A 263 -8.44 1.61 -24.36
N ALA A 264 -7.44 1.68 -25.25
CA ALA A 264 -7.54 2.38 -26.52
C ALA A 264 -8.69 1.81 -27.39
N LEU A 265 -8.72 0.48 -27.57
CA LEU A 265 -9.74 -0.19 -28.37
C LEU A 265 -11.15 0.03 -27.83
N VAL A 266 -11.38 -0.14 -26.53
CA VAL A 266 -12.73 0.06 -25.96
C VAL A 266 -13.13 1.53 -26.01
N GLN A 267 -12.22 2.47 -25.76
CA GLN A 267 -12.53 3.89 -25.80
C GLN A 267 -12.79 4.40 -27.22
N ALA A 268 -12.12 3.88 -28.25
CA ALA A 268 -12.42 4.25 -29.63
C ALA A 268 -13.85 3.86 -30.07
N LEU A 269 -14.47 2.90 -29.37
CA LEU A 269 -15.83 2.41 -29.64
C LEU A 269 -16.91 3.07 -28.77
N THR A 270 -16.54 4.03 -27.92
CA THR A 270 -17.49 4.72 -27.02
C THR A 270 -17.71 6.16 -27.43
N THR A 271 -18.89 6.69 -27.11
CA THR A 271 -19.29 8.07 -27.42
C THR A 271 -19.41 8.90 -26.14
N ALA A 272 -19.33 10.23 -26.28
CA ALA A 272 -19.46 11.13 -25.15
C ALA A 272 -20.88 11.06 -24.58
N THR A 273 -20.99 10.91 -23.26
CA THR A 273 -22.27 10.91 -22.53
C THR A 273 -22.90 12.29 -22.47
N ASP A 274 -22.10 13.36 -22.49
CA ASP A 274 -22.55 14.74 -22.58
C ASP A 274 -22.37 15.23 -24.03
N PRO A 275 -23.45 15.59 -24.75
CA PRO A 275 -23.36 16.11 -26.11
C PRO A 275 -22.46 17.35 -26.25
N LYS A 276 -22.29 18.15 -25.20
CA LYS A 276 -21.41 19.33 -25.21
C LYS A 276 -19.92 18.97 -25.22
N GLN A 277 -19.59 17.75 -24.81
CA GLN A 277 -18.22 17.23 -24.76
C GLN A 277 -17.92 16.33 -25.96
N ALA A 278 -18.93 16.05 -26.80
CA ALA A 278 -18.75 15.25 -27.99
C ALA A 278 -17.79 15.95 -28.97
N PRO A 279 -16.82 15.23 -29.57
CA PRO A 279 -15.97 15.79 -30.60
C PRO A 279 -16.82 16.23 -31.81
N PRO A 280 -16.45 17.32 -32.50
CA PRO A 280 -17.15 17.75 -33.71
C PRO A 280 -16.99 16.70 -34.81
N GLY A 281 -18.11 16.15 -35.27
CA GLY A 281 -18.17 15.12 -36.32
C GLY A 281 -18.92 13.86 -35.89
N GLU A 282 -19.11 12.95 -36.84
CA GLU A 282 -19.78 11.67 -36.63
C GLU A 282 -18.75 10.57 -36.27
N PRO A 283 -18.94 9.79 -35.19
CA PRO A 283 -18.09 8.62 -34.90
C PRO A 283 -18.20 7.56 -36.00
N VAL A 284 -17.05 7.06 -36.49
CA VAL A 284 -16.99 6.10 -37.61
C VAL A 284 -16.17 4.84 -37.31
N ALA A 285 -15.75 4.65 -36.06
CA ALA A 285 -15.07 3.43 -35.63
C ALA A 285 -16.08 2.32 -35.35
N THR A 286 -15.80 1.11 -35.84
CA THR A 286 -16.55 -0.12 -35.53
C THR A 286 -15.60 -1.14 -34.86
N PRO A 287 -16.12 -2.15 -34.15
CA PRO A 287 -15.28 -3.18 -33.52
C PRO A 287 -14.28 -3.84 -34.49
N GLU A 288 -14.62 -3.96 -35.77
CA GLU A 288 -13.79 -4.55 -36.83
C GLU A 288 -12.70 -3.60 -37.32
N THR A 289 -12.94 -2.29 -37.28
CA THR A 289 -12.11 -1.26 -37.97
C THR A 289 -11.35 -0.34 -37.02
N ALA A 290 -11.66 -0.36 -35.73
CA ALA A 290 -10.97 0.44 -34.71
C ALA A 290 -9.50 0.03 -34.61
N PHE A 291 -8.60 1.02 -34.69
CA PHE A 291 -7.15 0.81 -34.74
C PHE A 291 -6.73 -0.23 -35.80
N GLY A 292 -7.35 -0.21 -36.97
CA GLY A 292 -6.91 -1.00 -38.12
C GLY A 292 -5.59 -0.47 -38.70
N PRO A 293 -4.86 -1.28 -39.49
CA PRO A 293 -3.64 -0.85 -40.17
C PRO A 293 -3.83 0.47 -40.93
N GLY A 294 -3.01 1.47 -40.62
CA GLY A 294 -3.06 2.78 -41.28
C GLY A 294 -4.28 3.64 -40.95
N SER A 295 -5.05 3.28 -39.91
CA SER A 295 -6.19 4.08 -39.47
C SER A 295 -5.74 5.39 -38.79
N ALA A 296 -6.63 6.38 -38.73
CA ALA A 296 -6.34 7.66 -38.08
C ALA A 296 -5.95 7.50 -36.60
N GLU A 297 -6.52 6.50 -35.90
CA GLU A 297 -6.18 6.19 -34.51
C GLU A 297 -4.78 5.60 -34.37
N GLU A 298 -4.39 4.67 -35.27
CA GLU A 298 -3.03 4.10 -35.28
C GLU A 298 -1.98 5.18 -35.59
N ASP A 299 -2.24 6.01 -36.60
CA ASP A 299 -1.37 7.13 -36.96
C ASP A 299 -1.24 8.15 -35.81
N HIS A 300 -2.33 8.40 -35.08
CA HIS A 300 -2.28 9.25 -33.89
C HIS A 300 -1.35 8.68 -32.81
N VAL A 301 -1.49 7.41 -32.46
CA VAL A 301 -0.61 6.77 -31.46
C VAL A 301 0.84 6.86 -31.92
N ARG A 302 1.10 6.53 -33.18
CA ARG A 302 2.43 6.60 -33.80
C ARG A 302 3.07 7.98 -33.63
N ARG A 303 2.33 9.06 -33.89
CA ARG A 303 2.81 10.45 -33.74
C ARG A 303 2.95 10.92 -32.29
N HIS A 304 2.36 10.22 -31.32
CA HIS A 304 2.36 10.60 -29.90
C HIS A 304 3.02 9.55 -29.00
N VAL A 305 3.81 8.64 -29.57
CA VAL A 305 4.37 7.50 -28.85
C VAL A 305 5.41 7.89 -27.79
N SER A 306 6.12 9.01 -27.98
CA SER A 306 7.08 9.54 -26.99
C SER A 306 6.37 10.41 -25.92
N TYR A 307 5.34 9.87 -25.29
CA TYR A 307 4.37 10.62 -24.48
C TYR A 307 4.90 11.22 -23.17
N LEU A 308 6.01 10.71 -22.62
CA LEU A 308 6.51 11.12 -21.30
C LEU A 308 7.20 12.49 -21.29
N ALA A 309 8.02 12.78 -22.29
CA ALA A 309 8.81 14.01 -22.34
C ALA A 309 9.27 14.31 -23.79
N ASN A 310 8.34 14.71 -24.64
CA ASN A 310 8.66 15.11 -26.02
C ASN A 310 9.36 16.46 -26.07
N THR A 311 9.07 17.33 -25.10
CA THR A 311 9.64 18.69 -25.06
C THR A 311 10.29 19.01 -23.71
N PRO A 312 11.27 19.94 -23.68
CA PRO A 312 11.87 20.40 -22.42
C PRO A 312 10.85 20.94 -21.42
N ALA A 313 9.77 21.58 -21.90
CA ALA A 313 8.70 22.09 -21.04
C ALA A 313 7.95 20.97 -20.32
N GLU A 314 7.71 19.84 -20.98
CA GLU A 314 7.05 18.67 -20.38
C GLU A 314 7.95 17.97 -19.37
N LEU A 315 9.24 17.88 -19.67
CA LEU A 315 10.24 17.37 -18.72
C LEU A 315 10.34 18.25 -17.47
N LEU A 316 10.40 19.57 -17.64
CA LEU A 316 10.37 20.53 -16.53
C LEU A 316 9.08 20.42 -15.72
N THR A 317 7.95 20.16 -16.37
CA THR A 317 6.67 19.93 -15.68
C THR A 317 6.73 18.66 -14.84
N ALA A 318 7.24 17.54 -15.39
CA ALA A 318 7.40 16.29 -14.65
C ALA A 318 8.36 16.45 -13.45
N LEU A 319 9.50 17.11 -13.65
CA LEU A 319 10.47 17.43 -12.59
C LEU A 319 9.86 18.35 -11.53
N GLY A 320 9.06 19.33 -11.92
CA GLY A 320 8.34 20.23 -11.01
C GLY A 320 7.30 19.49 -10.16
N VAL A 321 6.57 18.54 -10.76
CA VAL A 321 5.62 17.68 -10.03
C VAL A 321 6.36 16.82 -8.99
N LEU A 322 7.48 16.19 -9.39
CA LEU A 322 8.34 15.41 -8.49
C LEU A 322 8.92 16.26 -7.35
N ALA A 323 9.50 17.42 -7.66
CA ALA A 323 10.09 18.30 -6.67
C ALA A 323 9.04 18.78 -5.65
N ARG A 324 7.84 19.15 -6.12
CA ARG A 324 6.73 19.52 -5.24
C ARG A 324 6.30 18.35 -4.34
N GLY A 325 6.17 17.15 -4.90
CA GLY A 325 5.79 15.94 -4.15
C GLY A 325 6.82 15.60 -3.07
N LEU A 326 8.10 15.66 -3.42
CA LEU A 326 9.22 15.42 -2.50
C LEU A 326 9.29 16.46 -1.39
N LEU A 327 9.24 17.75 -1.71
CA LEU A 327 9.29 18.83 -0.71
C LEU A 327 8.17 18.71 0.31
N LEU A 328 6.94 18.43 -0.16
CA LEU A 328 5.82 18.26 0.75
C LEU A 328 5.95 16.98 1.57
N SER A 329 6.36 15.86 0.97
CA SER A 329 6.53 14.60 1.71
C SER A 329 7.61 14.72 2.77
N LEU A 330 8.74 15.37 2.46
CA LEU A 330 9.79 15.68 3.44
C LEU A 330 9.25 16.60 4.54
N PHE A 331 8.51 17.66 4.22
CA PHE A 331 7.88 18.51 5.23
C PHE A 331 6.95 17.70 6.15
N LEU A 332 6.08 16.87 5.58
CA LEU A 332 5.12 16.07 6.33
C LEU A 332 5.78 14.99 7.21
N VAL A 333 6.96 14.49 6.81
CA VAL A 333 7.73 13.51 7.58
C VAL A 333 8.60 14.17 8.65
N PHE A 334 9.24 15.30 8.38
CA PHE A 334 10.19 15.96 9.29
C PHE A 334 9.54 16.97 10.25
N ALA A 335 8.45 17.64 9.89
CA ALA A 335 7.75 18.55 10.80
C ALA A 335 7.26 17.87 12.11
N PRO A 336 6.78 16.60 12.09
CA PRO A 336 6.52 15.85 13.32
C PRO A 336 7.75 15.72 14.23
N ALA A 337 8.98 15.62 13.68
CA ALA A 337 10.20 15.57 14.48
C ALA A 337 10.35 16.82 15.35
N VAL A 338 10.08 17.99 14.77
CA VAL A 338 10.12 19.29 15.47
C VAL A 338 9.03 19.35 16.55
N VAL A 339 7.78 19.05 16.19
CA VAL A 339 6.66 19.09 17.15
C VAL A 339 6.92 18.14 18.32
N LEU A 340 7.30 16.89 18.04
CA LEU A 340 7.58 15.90 19.06
C LEU A 340 8.79 16.31 19.91
N GLY A 341 9.83 16.89 19.30
CA GLY A 341 11.00 17.41 20.01
C GLY A 341 10.63 18.51 21.00
N VAL A 342 9.84 19.50 20.56
CA VAL A 342 9.38 20.61 21.43
C VAL A 342 8.51 20.08 22.57
N VAL A 343 7.55 19.20 22.28
CA VAL A 343 6.67 18.59 23.28
C VAL A 343 7.48 17.76 24.27
N THR A 344 8.49 17.03 23.80
CA THR A 344 9.38 16.22 24.65
C THR A 344 10.24 17.12 25.54
N GLY A 345 10.86 18.18 24.99
CA GLY A 345 11.64 19.15 25.77
C GLY A 345 10.79 19.86 26.83
N TRP A 346 9.56 20.26 26.48
CA TRP A 346 8.59 20.79 27.44
C TRP A 346 8.21 19.76 28.51
N LEU A 347 7.99 18.50 28.14
CA LEU A 347 7.71 17.43 29.10
C LEU A 347 8.86 17.25 30.09
N TYR A 348 10.13 17.21 29.65
CA TYR A 348 11.27 17.12 30.56
C TYR A 348 11.43 18.34 31.47
N ARG A 349 11.02 19.53 31.00
CA ARG A 349 10.98 20.74 31.84
C ARG A 349 9.95 20.64 32.97
N GLN A 350 8.79 20.06 32.69
CA GLN A 350 7.72 19.88 33.69
C GLN A 350 7.93 18.65 34.58
N VAL A 351 8.45 17.57 33.99
CA VAL A 351 8.59 16.23 34.57
C VAL A 351 10.07 15.81 34.40
N PRO A 352 10.99 16.25 35.29
CA PRO A 352 12.42 15.98 35.15
C PRO A 352 12.76 14.53 35.53
N LEU A 353 12.50 13.60 34.62
CA LEU A 353 12.84 12.16 34.78
C LEU A 353 14.36 11.93 34.85
N THR A 354 15.12 12.79 34.19
CA THR A 354 16.58 12.77 34.10
C THR A 354 17.15 14.16 34.38
N VAL A 355 18.35 14.21 34.96
CA VAL A 355 19.07 15.47 35.20
C VAL A 355 19.99 15.74 34.03
N PHE A 356 19.80 16.88 33.35
CA PHE A 356 20.70 17.37 32.31
C PHE A 356 21.77 18.28 32.95
N PRO A 357 23.05 17.91 32.92
CA PRO A 357 24.13 18.71 33.49
C PRO A 357 24.34 20.02 32.73
N ALA A 358 24.54 21.14 33.45
CA ALA A 358 24.74 22.45 32.85
C ALA A 358 26.08 22.58 32.09
N ASP A 359 27.05 21.73 32.40
CA ASP A 359 28.35 21.61 31.75
C ASP A 359 28.30 20.72 30.48
N GLY A 360 27.13 20.17 30.14
CA GLY A 360 26.95 19.28 29.00
C GLY A 360 27.47 17.85 29.23
N GLY A 361 27.64 17.46 30.49
CA GLY A 361 27.90 16.07 30.88
C GLY A 361 26.77 15.11 30.49
N TYR A 362 27.03 13.80 30.60
CA TYR A 362 26.03 12.78 30.28
C TYR A 362 24.82 12.86 31.23
N PRO A 363 23.57 12.78 30.73
CA PRO A 363 22.38 12.89 31.55
C PRO A 363 22.25 11.72 32.53
N ALA A 364 22.17 12.03 33.83
CA ALA A 364 22.05 11.04 34.88
C ALA A 364 20.57 10.76 35.20
N PRO A 365 20.09 9.51 35.07
CA PRO A 365 18.74 9.15 35.47
C PRO A 365 18.59 9.20 37.00
N ARG A 366 17.43 9.64 37.48
CA ARG A 366 17.15 9.67 38.92
C ARG A 366 17.04 8.22 39.47
N PRO A 367 17.49 7.94 40.72
CA PRO A 367 17.41 6.60 41.29
C PRO A 367 16.00 6.00 41.28
N GLY A 368 14.97 6.79 41.62
CA GLY A 368 13.57 6.36 41.55
C GLY A 368 13.10 6.01 40.12
N ALA A 369 13.66 6.66 39.08
CA ALA A 369 13.35 6.34 37.69
C ALA A 369 13.93 4.98 37.27
N LEU A 370 15.16 4.66 37.71
CA LEU A 370 15.76 3.34 37.53
C LEU A 370 15.00 2.25 38.31
N LEU A 371 14.55 2.58 39.52
CA LEU A 371 13.72 1.69 40.34
C LEU A 371 12.38 1.37 39.64
N SER A 372 11.71 2.37 39.06
CA SER A 372 10.49 2.18 38.25
C SER A 372 10.71 1.21 37.10
N LEU A 373 11.80 1.39 36.33
CA LEU A 373 12.16 0.50 35.24
C LEU A 373 12.38 -0.94 35.73
N GLY A 374 13.17 -1.11 36.80
CA GLY A 374 13.46 -2.41 37.39
C GLY A 374 12.20 -3.12 37.88
N LEU A 375 11.36 -2.46 38.66
CA LEU A 375 10.11 -3.03 39.18
C LEU A 375 9.16 -3.44 38.06
N THR A 376 9.03 -2.62 37.02
CA THR A 376 8.13 -2.91 35.88
C THR A 376 8.63 -4.11 35.07
N LEU A 377 9.95 -4.24 34.87
CA LEU A 377 10.58 -5.41 34.23
C LEU A 377 10.38 -6.68 35.05
N VAL A 378 10.63 -6.62 36.37
CA VAL A 378 10.44 -7.76 37.27
C VAL A 378 8.98 -8.22 37.27
N LEU A 379 8.03 -7.27 37.31
CA LEU A 379 6.60 -7.59 37.23
C LEU A 379 6.24 -8.23 35.88
N ALA A 380 6.74 -7.70 34.76
CA ALA A 380 6.52 -8.28 33.43
C ALA A 380 7.05 -9.72 33.33
N ALA A 381 8.25 -9.96 33.88
CA ALA A 381 8.89 -11.28 33.93
C ALA A 381 8.13 -12.25 34.84
N ALA A 382 7.69 -11.81 36.03
CA ALA A 382 6.91 -12.61 36.96
C ALA A 382 5.56 -13.04 36.34
N VAL A 383 4.84 -12.12 35.70
CA VAL A 383 3.58 -12.44 35.00
C VAL A 383 3.83 -13.38 33.81
N SER A 384 4.95 -13.21 33.09
CA SER A 384 5.36 -14.12 32.00
C SER A 384 5.60 -15.53 32.51
N LEU A 385 6.30 -15.64 33.64
CA LEU A 385 6.58 -16.90 34.30
C LEU A 385 5.25 -17.56 34.71
N VAL A 386 4.40 -16.86 35.48
CA VAL A 386 3.07 -17.35 35.88
C VAL A 386 2.26 -17.82 34.67
N ALA A 387 2.29 -17.08 33.55
CA ALA A 387 1.60 -17.48 32.32
C ALA A 387 2.09 -18.80 31.72
N ARG A 388 3.35 -19.20 31.97
CA ARG A 388 3.90 -20.52 31.59
C ARG A 388 3.46 -21.63 32.55
N TRP A 389 3.29 -21.33 33.84
CA TRP A 389 2.82 -22.30 34.86
C TRP A 389 1.31 -22.57 34.78
N ILE A 390 0.52 -21.71 34.15
CA ILE A 390 -0.92 -21.95 33.96
C ILE A 390 -1.13 -23.15 33.00
N PRO A 391 -1.83 -24.21 33.43
CA PRO A 391 -2.02 -25.41 32.61
C PRO A 391 -2.78 -25.11 31.32
N PRO A 392 -2.52 -25.86 30.23
CA PRO A 392 -3.13 -25.62 28.92
C PRO A 392 -4.67 -25.69 28.93
N ALA A 393 -5.27 -26.42 29.88
CA ALA A 393 -6.73 -26.46 30.07
C ALA A 393 -7.37 -25.09 30.39
N ARG A 394 -6.60 -24.11 30.90
CA ARG A 394 -7.08 -22.76 31.24
C ARG A 394 -6.64 -21.73 30.19
N LEU A 395 -6.99 -21.99 28.92
CA LEU A 395 -6.57 -21.18 27.77
C LEU A 395 -6.85 -19.68 27.94
N LEU A 396 -8.03 -19.31 28.46
CA LEU A 396 -8.41 -17.91 28.66
C LEU A 396 -7.48 -17.18 29.66
N LEU A 397 -7.26 -17.76 30.84
CA LEU A 397 -6.36 -17.22 31.86
C LEU A 397 -4.92 -17.12 31.33
N ARG A 398 -4.46 -18.13 30.60
CA ARG A 398 -3.14 -18.14 29.97
C ARG A 398 -2.98 -17.05 28.91
N GLN A 399 -4.01 -16.81 28.09
CA GLN A 399 -4.03 -15.73 27.11
C GLN A 399 -4.05 -14.35 27.79
N ILE A 400 -4.83 -14.18 28.85
CA ILE A 400 -4.89 -12.93 29.63
C ILE A 400 -3.50 -12.64 30.23
N ALA A 401 -2.88 -13.62 30.89
CA ALA A 401 -1.58 -13.45 31.52
C ALA A 401 -0.47 -13.13 30.50
N ARG A 402 -0.42 -13.82 29.35
CA ARG A 402 0.53 -13.51 28.27
C ARG A 402 0.35 -12.09 27.73
N ARG A 403 -0.89 -11.68 27.48
CA ARG A 403 -1.21 -10.31 27.01
C ARG A 403 -0.87 -9.25 28.05
N LEU A 404 -1.06 -9.54 29.33
CA LEU A 404 -0.69 -8.64 30.42
C LEU A 404 0.84 -8.49 30.49
N SER A 405 1.58 -9.60 30.47
CA SER A 405 3.04 -9.60 30.48
C SER A 405 3.62 -8.83 29.28
N SER A 406 3.11 -9.06 28.07
CA SER A 406 3.59 -8.33 26.88
C SER A 406 3.32 -6.82 26.98
N ARG A 407 2.20 -6.41 27.56
CA ARG A 407 1.86 -4.99 27.77
C ARG A 407 2.71 -4.34 28.86
N LEU A 408 3.03 -5.06 29.94
CA LEU A 408 3.96 -4.60 30.97
C LEU A 408 5.38 -4.47 30.42
N ALA A 409 5.81 -5.40 29.56
CA ALA A 409 7.10 -5.30 28.88
C ALA A 409 7.16 -4.08 27.93
N LEU A 410 6.07 -3.79 27.20
CA LEU A 410 5.96 -2.58 26.39
C LEU A 410 6.01 -1.30 27.23
N LEU A 411 5.36 -1.30 28.41
CA LEU A 411 5.44 -0.18 29.35
C LEU A 411 6.87 -0.01 29.90
N ALA A 412 7.56 -1.10 30.24
CA ALA A 412 8.96 -1.06 30.65
C ALA A 412 9.87 -0.50 29.55
N ALA A 413 9.66 -0.90 28.29
CA ALA A 413 10.38 -0.36 27.14
C ALA A 413 10.13 1.14 26.96
N LEU A 414 8.89 1.61 27.17
CA LEU A 414 8.55 3.03 27.15
C LEU A 414 9.25 3.80 28.28
N ILE A 415 9.27 3.25 29.50
CA ILE A 415 10.01 3.84 30.63
C ILE A 415 11.50 3.90 30.31
N ALA A 416 12.10 2.83 29.78
CA ALA A 416 13.50 2.82 29.37
C ALA A 416 13.81 3.88 28.30
N LEU A 417 12.91 4.05 27.32
CA LEU A 417 13.04 5.08 26.30
C LEU A 417 13.00 6.50 26.90
N LEU A 418 12.06 6.76 27.82
CA LEU A 418 11.92 8.07 28.49
C LEU A 418 13.02 8.34 29.52
N VAL A 419 13.57 7.33 30.18
CA VAL A 419 14.56 7.51 31.26
C VAL A 419 16.00 7.45 30.74
N LEU A 420 16.26 6.67 29.68
CA LEU A 420 17.62 6.43 29.19
C LEU A 420 17.78 6.82 27.72
N GLY A 421 16.86 6.38 26.86
CA GLY A 421 17.00 6.52 25.40
C GLY A 421 16.97 7.97 24.91
N LEU A 422 15.89 8.70 25.22
CA LEU A 422 15.71 10.09 24.78
C LEU A 422 16.75 11.06 25.38
N PRO A 423 17.11 10.97 26.67
CA PRO A 423 18.17 11.82 27.22
C PRO A 423 19.53 11.53 26.57
N ALA A 424 19.89 10.25 26.39
CA ALA A 424 21.13 9.89 25.71
C ALA A 424 21.17 10.39 24.27
N LEU A 425 20.04 10.32 23.56
CA LEU A 425 19.90 10.84 22.20
C LEU A 425 20.06 12.36 22.16
N ALA A 426 19.41 13.09 23.08
CA ALA A 426 19.53 14.55 23.19
C ALA A 426 20.98 14.98 23.50
N TRP A 427 21.65 14.29 24.42
CA TRP A 427 23.06 14.51 24.74
C TRP A 427 23.97 14.26 23.53
N LEU A 428 23.76 13.15 22.81
CA LEU A 428 24.55 12.84 21.62
C LEU A 428 24.36 13.90 20.53
N ALA A 429 23.13 14.37 20.33
CA ALA A 429 22.83 15.44 19.37
C ALA A 429 23.51 16.76 19.72
N ASP A 430 23.48 17.17 21.00
CA ASP A 430 24.19 18.35 21.48
C ASP A 430 25.71 18.27 21.22
N ARG A 431 26.32 17.11 21.52
CA ARG A 431 27.74 16.86 21.23
C ARG A 431 28.05 16.89 19.73
N LEU A 432 27.20 16.31 18.89
CA LEU A 432 27.41 16.32 17.44
C LEU A 432 27.29 17.73 16.86
N LEU A 433 26.31 18.50 17.31
CA LEU A 433 26.07 19.86 16.81
C LEU A 433 27.18 20.83 17.21
N THR A 434 27.74 20.70 18.42
CA THR A 434 28.89 21.50 18.88
C THR A 434 30.17 21.22 18.09
N LEU A 435 30.28 20.04 17.45
CA LEU A 435 31.39 19.69 16.57
C LEU A 435 31.21 20.19 15.11
N THR A 436 30.03 20.70 14.75
CA THR A 436 29.71 21.15 13.39
C THR A 436 29.55 22.68 13.31
N PRO A 437 30.15 23.37 12.33
CA PRO A 437 29.99 24.82 12.20
C PRO A 437 28.53 25.22 11.89
N PRO A 438 28.05 26.37 12.41
CA PRO A 438 26.63 26.76 12.40
C PRO A 438 26.04 26.97 10.99
N THR A 439 26.87 27.18 9.96
CA THR A 439 26.43 27.33 8.57
C THR A 439 25.96 26.03 7.92
N ILE A 440 26.32 24.86 8.48
CA ILE A 440 25.95 23.54 7.95
C ILE A 440 24.72 22.97 8.68
N ALA A 441 24.39 23.47 9.87
CA ALA A 441 23.64 22.72 10.87
C ALA A 441 22.11 22.56 10.65
N LEU A 442 21.44 23.41 9.84
CA LEU A 442 19.96 23.34 9.77
C LEU A 442 19.34 23.33 8.36
N GLY A 443 20.05 23.76 7.31
CA GLY A 443 19.48 23.85 5.94
C GLY A 443 20.31 23.22 4.81
N SER A 444 21.64 23.15 4.96
CA SER A 444 22.58 22.69 3.92
C SER A 444 22.40 21.22 3.51
N PRO A 445 22.21 20.25 4.43
CA PRO A 445 22.08 18.84 4.05
C PRO A 445 20.78 18.57 3.29
N PHE A 446 19.68 19.22 3.66
CA PHE A 446 18.40 19.07 2.97
C PHE A 446 18.47 19.61 1.54
N VAL A 447 19.04 20.79 1.35
CA VAL A 447 19.21 21.40 0.02
C VAL A 447 20.20 20.59 -0.82
N ALA A 448 21.31 20.11 -0.24
CA ALA A 448 22.29 19.29 -0.94
C ALA A 448 21.75 17.89 -1.30
N LEU A 449 21.01 17.24 -0.40
CA LEU A 449 20.39 15.93 -0.65
C LEU A 449 19.26 16.06 -1.67
N LEU A 450 18.47 17.14 -1.60
CA LEU A 450 17.44 17.48 -2.58
C LEU A 450 18.08 17.75 -3.96
N LEU A 451 19.15 18.53 -4.03
CA LEU A 451 19.88 18.80 -5.27
C LEU A 451 20.53 17.54 -5.84
N THR A 452 21.09 16.67 -5.00
CA THR A 452 21.69 15.39 -5.42
C THR A 452 20.63 14.40 -5.88
N TYR A 453 19.46 14.39 -5.24
CA TYR A 453 18.33 13.57 -5.63
C TYR A 453 17.68 14.06 -6.93
N VAL A 454 17.50 15.38 -7.07
CA VAL A 454 16.99 16.01 -8.30
C VAL A 454 18.00 15.82 -9.45
N SER A 455 19.31 15.91 -9.20
CA SER A 455 20.32 15.67 -10.22
C SER A 455 20.44 14.20 -10.62
N THR A 456 20.24 13.25 -9.69
CA THR A 456 20.17 11.81 -9.99
C THR A 456 18.89 11.44 -10.76
N LEU A 457 17.74 12.01 -10.41
CA LEU A 457 16.52 11.84 -11.21
C LEU A 457 16.62 12.50 -12.58
N ALA A 458 17.21 13.70 -12.64
CA ALA A 458 17.47 14.37 -13.91
C ALA A 458 18.41 13.55 -14.78
N THR A 459 19.45 12.91 -14.23
CA THR A 459 20.35 12.04 -15.00
C THR A 459 19.71 10.73 -15.44
N ILE A 460 18.72 10.21 -14.71
CA ILE A 460 17.89 9.07 -15.17
C ILE A 460 16.94 9.48 -16.31
N GLY A 461 16.45 10.72 -16.30
CA GLY A 461 15.56 11.26 -17.34
C GLY A 461 16.27 11.90 -18.55
N TRP A 462 17.56 12.20 -18.47
CA TRP A 462 18.26 12.95 -19.53
C TRP A 462 18.86 12.04 -20.60
N ARG A 463 18.38 12.24 -21.84
CA ARG A 463 18.76 11.63 -23.12
C ARG A 463 20.27 11.67 -23.51
N ASN A 464 21.17 12.27 -22.71
CA ASN A 464 22.58 12.41 -23.06
C ASN A 464 23.50 11.46 -22.27
N ARG A 465 23.87 10.36 -22.92
CA ARG A 465 24.83 9.34 -22.45
C ARG A 465 26.18 9.89 -21.95
N LYS A 466 26.59 11.12 -22.34
CA LYS A 466 27.95 11.65 -22.09
C LYS A 466 28.25 12.11 -20.66
N VAL A 467 27.28 12.61 -19.90
CA VAL A 467 27.48 12.98 -18.47
C VAL A 467 27.32 11.74 -17.58
N VAL A 468 26.43 10.84 -17.98
CA VAL A 468 26.26 9.53 -17.35
C VAL A 468 27.56 8.74 -17.44
N THR A 469 28.27 8.73 -18.58
CA THR A 469 29.58 8.04 -18.69
C THR A 469 30.63 8.60 -17.74
N GLN A 470 30.74 9.92 -17.54
CA GLN A 470 31.72 10.48 -16.58
C GLN A 470 31.40 10.16 -15.11
N ALA A 471 30.12 10.15 -14.73
CA ALA A 471 29.70 9.71 -13.39
C ALA A 471 29.86 8.20 -13.23
N ARG A 472 29.65 7.43 -14.31
CA ARG A 472 29.89 5.98 -14.37
C ARG A 472 31.37 5.66 -14.22
N ASP A 473 32.27 6.39 -14.88
CA ASP A 473 33.71 6.18 -14.79
C ASP A 473 34.23 6.46 -13.36
N SER A 474 33.63 7.46 -12.69
CA SER A 474 33.95 7.80 -11.29
C SER A 474 33.41 6.79 -10.28
N LEU A 475 32.25 6.19 -10.57
CA LEU A 475 31.63 5.13 -9.76
C LEU A 475 32.27 3.76 -10.03
N ASP A 476 32.56 3.43 -11.29
CA ASP A 476 33.21 2.19 -11.73
C ASP A 476 34.63 2.08 -11.15
N ALA A 477 35.33 3.19 -10.94
CA ALA A 477 36.61 3.21 -10.21
C ALA A 477 36.47 2.84 -8.71
N LEU A 478 35.32 3.08 -8.08
CA LEU A 478 35.00 2.71 -6.70
C LEU A 478 34.24 1.37 -6.58
N THR A 479 33.56 0.93 -7.64
CA THR A 479 32.62 -0.20 -7.64
C THR A 479 33.00 -1.32 -8.61
N ALA A 480 34.23 -1.34 -9.13
CA ALA A 480 34.75 -2.34 -10.09
C ALA A 480 34.55 -3.81 -9.66
N THR A 481 34.24 -4.08 -8.39
CA THR A 481 34.05 -5.42 -7.83
C THR A 481 32.61 -5.71 -7.36
N LEU A 482 31.66 -4.78 -7.50
CA LEU A 482 30.29 -4.96 -7.00
C LEU A 482 29.25 -5.02 -8.14
N PRO A 483 28.37 -6.05 -8.16
CA PRO A 483 27.21 -6.09 -9.04
C PRO A 483 26.40 -4.78 -9.00
N THR A 484 25.90 -4.31 -10.15
CA THR A 484 25.06 -3.10 -10.27
C THR A 484 23.82 -3.11 -9.36
N SER A 485 23.34 -4.29 -8.97
CA SER A 485 22.27 -4.45 -7.98
C SER A 485 22.71 -4.17 -6.54
N LEU A 486 23.99 -4.35 -6.21
CA LEU A 486 24.58 -4.07 -4.89
C LEU A 486 24.90 -2.58 -4.71
N THR A 487 25.33 -1.88 -5.76
CA THR A 487 25.61 -0.43 -5.69
C THR A 487 24.31 0.37 -5.50
N GLN A 488 23.26 0.01 -6.25
CA GLN A 488 21.91 0.55 -6.03
C GLN A 488 21.40 0.23 -4.62
N ARG A 489 21.73 -0.97 -4.09
CA ARG A 489 21.49 -1.40 -2.69
C ARG A 489 22.17 -0.54 -1.64
N LEU A 490 23.43 -0.26 -1.82
CA LEU A 490 24.16 0.58 -0.88
C LEU A 490 23.64 2.02 -0.93
N LEU A 491 23.37 2.56 -2.13
CA LEU A 491 22.94 3.95 -2.28
C LEU A 491 21.65 4.28 -1.51
N VAL A 492 20.59 3.49 -1.71
CA VAL A 492 19.34 3.78 -1.01
C VAL A 492 19.43 3.42 0.48
N ILE A 493 20.26 2.44 0.90
CA ILE A 493 20.42 2.12 2.33
C ILE A 493 21.07 3.32 3.00
N VAL A 494 22.13 3.86 2.38
CA VAL A 494 22.79 5.08 2.85
C VAL A 494 21.79 6.24 2.86
N THR A 495 21.02 6.46 1.80
CA THR A 495 20.08 7.59 1.72
C THR A 495 18.97 7.50 2.77
N THR A 496 18.32 6.35 2.93
CA THR A 496 17.28 6.15 3.94
C THR A 496 17.86 6.20 5.36
N THR A 497 19.06 5.68 5.58
CA THR A 497 19.77 5.77 6.87
C THR A 497 20.11 7.21 7.19
N VAL A 498 20.63 7.98 6.23
CA VAL A 498 20.91 9.43 6.38
C VAL A 498 19.63 10.20 6.69
N LEU A 499 18.53 9.93 5.98
CA LEU A 499 17.24 10.57 6.27
C LEU A 499 16.71 10.22 7.67
N ALA A 500 16.82 8.97 8.09
CA ALA A 500 16.42 8.54 9.43
C ALA A 500 17.30 9.18 10.52
N LEU A 501 18.61 9.21 10.32
CA LEU A 501 19.55 9.88 11.23
C LEU A 501 19.32 11.39 11.27
N ALA A 502 19.04 12.03 10.14
CA ALA A 502 18.70 13.45 10.07
C ALA A 502 17.39 13.74 10.81
N TRP A 503 16.39 12.86 10.70
CA TRP A 503 15.13 12.97 11.43
C TRP A 503 15.35 12.85 12.94
N LEU A 504 16.13 11.85 13.37
CA LEU A 504 16.47 11.64 14.78
C LEU A 504 17.30 12.79 15.34
N LEU A 505 18.28 13.27 14.59
CA LEU A 505 19.11 14.41 14.97
C LEU A 505 18.27 15.68 15.07
N LEU A 506 17.36 15.94 14.13
CA LEU A 506 16.44 17.08 14.20
C LEU A 506 15.53 16.99 15.42
N PHE A 507 14.90 15.83 15.64
CA PHE A 507 14.07 15.58 16.82
C PHE A 507 14.85 15.83 18.13
N ALA A 508 16.08 15.31 18.22
CA ALA A 508 16.95 15.42 19.38
C ALA A 508 17.48 16.84 19.60
N ALA A 509 17.86 17.54 18.53
CA ALA A 509 18.30 18.93 18.56
C ALA A 509 17.21 19.88 19.06
N VAL A 510 15.94 19.57 18.78
CA VAL A 510 14.81 20.38 19.23
C VAL A 510 14.44 20.10 20.71
N ILE A 511 14.92 18.99 21.29
CA ILE A 511 14.80 18.73 22.73
C ILE A 511 15.72 19.67 23.55
N THR A 512 16.92 19.97 23.04
CA THR A 512 17.98 20.69 23.79
C THR A 512 17.66 22.11 24.25
N PRO A 513 16.88 22.96 23.53
CA PRO A 513 16.49 24.28 24.06
C PRO A 513 15.47 24.23 25.22
N LEU A 514 15.16 23.05 25.77
CA LEU A 514 14.36 22.84 26.99
C LEU A 514 13.10 23.72 27.07
N GLY A 515 12.24 23.61 26.06
CA GLY A 515 10.82 23.94 26.15
C GLY A 515 10.53 25.39 26.57
N GLU A 516 11.18 26.37 25.92
CA GLU A 516 10.72 27.75 26.02
C GLU A 516 9.23 27.86 25.63
N PRO A 517 8.41 28.61 26.39
CA PRO A 517 6.98 28.71 26.12
C PRO A 517 6.66 29.18 24.69
N ASP A 518 7.53 30.00 24.11
CA ASP A 518 7.36 30.53 22.75
C ASP A 518 7.49 29.44 21.68
N LEU A 519 8.32 28.43 21.90
CA LEU A 519 8.46 27.29 20.99
C LEU A 519 7.21 26.40 20.96
N LEU A 520 6.43 26.35 22.05
CA LEU A 520 5.16 25.61 22.07
C LEU A 520 4.12 26.24 21.14
N TRP A 521 4.05 27.57 21.08
CA TRP A 521 3.16 28.27 20.15
C TRP A 521 3.58 28.03 18.69
N ALA A 522 4.88 28.04 18.41
CA ALA A 522 5.41 27.67 17.10
C ALA A 522 5.09 26.22 16.73
N ALA A 523 5.27 25.28 17.67
CA ALA A 523 4.92 23.87 17.47
C ALA A 523 3.41 23.68 17.27
N LEU A 524 2.57 24.40 18.00
CA LEU A 524 1.12 24.40 17.81
C LEU A 524 0.74 24.93 16.42
N GLY A 525 1.34 26.04 15.98
CA GLY A 525 1.19 26.56 14.62
C GLY A 525 1.59 25.51 13.57
N LEU A 526 2.70 24.81 13.79
CA LEU A 526 3.17 23.74 12.91
C LEU A 526 2.21 22.54 12.90
N VAL A 527 1.63 22.17 14.05
CA VAL A 527 0.56 21.15 14.13
C VAL A 527 -0.66 21.57 13.32
N VAL A 528 -1.09 22.83 13.41
CA VAL A 528 -2.21 23.34 12.60
C VAL A 528 -1.88 23.23 11.12
N VAL A 529 -0.67 23.64 10.70
CA VAL A 529 -0.22 23.48 9.31
C VAL A 529 -0.20 22.02 8.88
N LEU A 530 0.32 21.11 9.71
CA LEU A 530 0.34 19.67 9.45
C LEU A 530 -1.06 19.08 9.30
N VAL A 531 -2.01 19.47 10.17
CA VAL A 531 -3.40 19.02 10.11
C VAL A 531 -4.11 19.56 8.86
N VAL A 532 -3.87 20.82 8.51
CA VAL A 532 -4.44 21.46 7.31
C VAL A 532 -3.87 20.81 6.05
N LEU A 533 -2.54 20.78 5.90
CA LEU A 533 -1.89 20.20 4.73
C LEU A 533 -2.17 18.69 4.64
N GLY A 534 -1.91 17.93 5.70
CA GLY A 534 -2.15 16.48 5.74
C GLY A 534 -3.63 16.09 5.63
N GLY A 535 -4.57 17.00 5.91
CA GLY A 535 -6.01 16.78 5.83
C GLY A 535 -6.64 17.16 4.49
N LEU A 536 -6.13 18.20 3.83
CA LEU A 536 -6.65 18.72 2.55
C LEU A 536 -5.96 18.11 1.33
N ILE A 537 -4.69 17.73 1.47
CA ILE A 537 -3.89 17.24 0.38
C ILE A 537 -4.17 15.76 0.16
N ASP A 538 -4.38 15.43 -1.11
CA ASP A 538 -4.49 14.06 -1.60
C ASP A 538 -3.13 13.63 -2.12
N GLU A 539 -2.56 12.62 -1.49
CA GLU A 539 -1.23 12.09 -1.78
C GLU A 539 -1.07 11.68 -3.25
N THR A 540 -2.03 10.92 -3.81
CA THR A 540 -2.00 10.53 -5.22
C THR A 540 -2.04 11.74 -6.15
N SER A 541 -2.79 12.78 -5.81
CA SER A 541 -2.83 14.02 -6.60
C SER A 541 -1.48 14.75 -6.65
N LEU A 542 -0.54 14.43 -5.76
CA LEU A 542 0.82 14.97 -5.74
C LEU A 542 1.89 14.03 -6.29
N SER A 543 1.55 12.76 -6.50
CA SER A 543 2.44 11.78 -7.13
C SER A 543 2.54 12.00 -8.65
N LEU A 544 3.38 11.20 -9.32
CA LEU A 544 3.45 11.14 -10.78
C LEU A 544 2.23 10.49 -11.42
N HIS A 545 1.38 9.78 -10.66
CA HIS A 545 0.22 9.06 -11.19
C HIS A 545 -0.71 9.91 -12.09
N PRO A 546 -1.17 11.12 -11.69
CA PRO A 546 -2.04 11.93 -12.54
C PRO A 546 -1.35 12.40 -13.82
N PHE A 547 -0.06 12.74 -13.75
CA PHE A 547 0.73 13.12 -14.92
C PHE A 547 0.85 11.95 -15.88
N TYR A 548 1.24 10.78 -15.38
CA TYR A 548 1.35 9.55 -16.16
C TYR A 548 0.04 9.16 -16.84
N ARG A 549 -1.06 9.17 -16.10
CA ARG A 549 -2.41 8.90 -16.62
C ARG A 549 -2.80 9.86 -17.75
N GLU A 550 -2.54 11.14 -17.58
CA GLU A 550 -2.82 12.15 -18.61
C GLU A 550 -1.99 11.88 -19.88
N ARG A 551 -0.70 11.53 -19.73
CA ARG A 551 0.14 11.22 -20.89
C ARG A 551 -0.33 9.98 -21.64
N LEU A 552 -0.70 8.93 -20.93
CA LEU A 552 -1.29 7.74 -21.56
C LEU A 552 -2.60 8.10 -22.28
N ALA A 553 -3.45 8.93 -21.67
CA ALA A 553 -4.69 9.37 -22.29
C ALA A 553 -4.45 10.17 -23.59
N CYS A 554 -3.49 11.12 -23.60
CA CYS A 554 -3.17 11.90 -24.80
C CYS A 554 -2.74 11.02 -25.98
N THR A 555 -2.08 9.90 -25.73
CA THR A 555 -1.58 9.00 -26.77
C THR A 555 -2.60 7.95 -27.19
N PHE A 556 -3.28 7.31 -26.23
CA PHE A 556 -4.10 6.12 -26.49
C PHE A 556 -5.61 6.37 -26.47
N ALA A 557 -6.09 7.42 -25.80
CA ALA A 557 -7.52 7.71 -25.69
C ALA A 557 -7.97 8.63 -26.85
N VAL A 558 -8.36 8.02 -27.96
CA VAL A 558 -8.87 8.73 -29.16
C VAL A 558 -10.13 8.08 -29.73
N ARG A 559 -10.92 8.88 -30.46
CA ARG A 559 -12.07 8.43 -31.26
C ARG A 559 -11.86 8.78 -32.71
N ARG A 560 -12.22 7.89 -33.65
CA ARG A 560 -12.23 8.24 -35.07
C ARG A 560 -13.54 8.91 -35.44
N VAL A 561 -13.46 10.15 -35.90
CA VAL A 561 -14.61 10.96 -36.28
C VAL A 561 -14.48 11.49 -37.70
N ARG A 562 -15.61 11.54 -38.41
CA ARG A 562 -15.74 12.23 -39.70
C ARG A 562 -16.26 13.64 -39.45
N ARG A 563 -15.44 14.63 -39.76
CA ARG A 563 -15.78 16.07 -39.62
C ARG A 563 -16.69 16.53 -40.77
N GLY A 564 -17.28 17.72 -40.60
CA GLY A 564 -18.17 18.33 -41.60
C GLY A 564 -17.50 18.67 -42.93
N ASP A 565 -16.17 18.75 -42.98
CA ASP A 565 -15.35 18.89 -44.18
C ASP A 565 -15.05 17.55 -44.87
N GLY A 566 -15.60 16.44 -44.37
CA GLY A 566 -15.39 15.09 -44.88
C GLY A 566 -14.11 14.41 -44.40
N GLN A 567 -13.22 15.11 -43.68
CA GLN A 567 -11.98 14.52 -43.18
C GLN A 567 -12.23 13.55 -42.02
N VAL A 568 -11.55 12.41 -42.05
CA VAL A 568 -11.56 11.42 -40.98
C VAL A 568 -10.32 11.63 -40.10
N VAL A 569 -10.53 11.96 -38.84
CA VAL A 569 -9.44 12.26 -37.89
C VAL A 569 -9.59 11.48 -36.59
N ALA A 570 -8.48 11.29 -35.89
CA ALA A 570 -8.49 10.88 -34.49
C ALA A 570 -8.72 12.11 -33.61
N ALA A 571 -9.85 12.15 -32.91
CA ALA A 571 -10.17 13.16 -31.91
C ALA A 571 -9.75 12.64 -30.52
N PRO A 572 -8.82 13.30 -29.82
CA PRO A 572 -8.45 12.93 -28.46
C PRO A 572 -9.59 13.21 -27.48
N TYR A 573 -9.66 12.42 -26.41
CA TYR A 573 -10.57 12.67 -25.31
C TYR A 573 -10.19 13.98 -24.60
N PRO A 574 -11.11 14.95 -24.44
CA PRO A 574 -10.81 16.15 -23.68
C PRO A 574 -10.69 15.81 -22.19
N SER A 575 -9.79 16.49 -21.48
CA SER A 575 -9.58 16.28 -20.03
C SER A 575 -10.81 16.62 -19.16
N THR A 576 -11.78 17.33 -19.72
CA THR A 576 -13.07 17.64 -19.10
C THR A 576 -14.06 16.48 -19.17
N GLU A 577 -13.90 15.55 -20.12
CA GLU A 577 -14.76 14.38 -20.26
C GLU A 577 -14.32 13.26 -19.32
N ARG A 578 -15.19 12.91 -18.38
CA ARG A 578 -14.91 11.83 -17.43
C ARG A 578 -15.29 10.48 -18.03
N SER A 579 -14.29 9.75 -18.52
CA SER A 579 -14.42 8.39 -19.05
C SER A 579 -14.65 7.33 -17.95
N SER A 580 -15.74 7.46 -17.18
CA SER A 580 -16.15 6.53 -16.11
C SER A 580 -16.00 5.06 -16.52
N LEU A 581 -15.39 4.24 -15.66
CA LEU A 581 -15.15 2.83 -15.96
C LEU A 581 -16.46 2.05 -16.21
N ALA A 582 -17.52 2.35 -15.45
CA ALA A 582 -18.81 1.68 -15.57
C ALA A 582 -19.46 1.88 -16.96
N THR A 583 -19.31 3.08 -17.53
CA THR A 583 -19.93 3.44 -18.81
C THR A 583 -19.01 3.21 -20.00
N TYR A 584 -17.75 3.65 -19.90
CA TYR A 584 -16.79 3.66 -21.00
C TYR A 584 -15.91 2.39 -21.06
N GLY A 585 -15.95 1.54 -20.04
CA GLY A 585 -15.19 0.28 -20.00
C GLY A 585 -15.85 -0.87 -20.78
N ARG A 586 -16.91 -0.60 -21.55
CA ARG A 586 -17.63 -1.58 -22.38
C ARG A 586 -18.03 -0.96 -23.71
N ALA A 587 -18.09 -1.79 -24.74
CA ALA A 587 -18.59 -1.41 -26.06
C ALA A 587 -19.42 -2.56 -26.64
N ALA A 588 -20.45 -2.23 -27.44
CA ALA A 588 -21.28 -3.24 -28.10
C ALA A 588 -20.46 -4.00 -29.16
N GLY A 589 -20.65 -5.32 -29.25
CA GLY A 589 -19.92 -6.17 -30.20
C GLY A 589 -18.42 -6.33 -29.88
N PHE A 590 -17.97 -5.97 -28.67
CA PHE A 590 -16.58 -6.07 -28.24
C PHE A 590 -16.48 -6.90 -26.95
N PRO A 591 -15.41 -7.69 -26.74
CA PRO A 591 -15.24 -8.50 -25.53
C PRO A 591 -15.24 -7.66 -24.25
N ARG A 592 -15.61 -8.28 -23.13
CA ARG A 592 -15.55 -7.64 -21.80
C ARG A 592 -14.09 -7.36 -21.44
N VAL A 593 -13.75 -6.08 -21.30
CA VAL A 593 -12.41 -5.67 -20.93
C VAL A 593 -12.22 -5.76 -19.42
N VAL A 594 -11.17 -6.44 -18.99
CA VAL A 594 -10.78 -6.59 -17.60
C VAL A 594 -9.35 -6.06 -17.45
N PHE A 595 -9.19 -4.97 -16.72
CA PHE A 595 -7.87 -4.45 -16.36
C PHE A 595 -7.41 -5.15 -15.08
N ALA A 596 -6.41 -6.01 -15.20
CA ALA A 596 -5.82 -6.72 -14.08
C ALA A 596 -4.75 -5.86 -13.41
N ALA A 597 -4.86 -5.74 -12.09
CA ALA A 597 -3.98 -5.02 -11.20
C ALA A 597 -3.67 -5.89 -9.98
N ALA A 598 -2.79 -5.41 -9.10
CA ALA A 598 -2.40 -6.11 -7.87
C ALA A 598 -2.69 -5.24 -6.65
N ALA A 599 -3.43 -5.79 -5.68
CA ALA A 599 -3.60 -5.18 -4.36
C ALA A 599 -2.50 -5.71 -3.41
N ASN A 600 -1.67 -4.80 -2.89
CA ASN A 600 -0.58 -5.17 -1.98
C ASN A 600 -1.13 -5.46 -0.58
N LEU A 601 -0.67 -6.55 0.03
CA LEU A 601 -1.08 -6.98 1.38
C LEU A 601 0.13 -7.43 2.21
N THR A 602 0.19 -7.01 3.48
CA THR A 602 1.28 -7.34 4.41
C THR A 602 0.76 -7.81 5.77
N GLY A 603 1.40 -8.86 6.33
CA GLY A 603 1.36 -9.16 7.77
C GLY A 603 0.19 -9.99 8.31
N GLU A 604 -0.65 -10.60 7.46
CA GLU A 604 -1.96 -11.10 7.89
C GLU A 604 -2.37 -12.48 7.33
N GLY A 605 -1.41 -13.30 6.88
CA GLY A 605 -1.65 -14.70 6.49
C GLY A 605 -2.54 -14.92 5.24
N ARG A 606 -3.05 -13.85 4.61
CA ARG A 606 -3.84 -13.94 3.35
C ARG A 606 -3.00 -14.25 2.12
N THR A 607 -1.71 -13.91 2.14
CA THR A 607 -0.78 -14.14 1.05
C THR A 607 0.33 -15.06 1.51
N SER A 608 0.75 -15.98 0.63
CA SER A 608 1.94 -16.79 0.88
C SER A 608 3.16 -15.88 1.03
N PRO A 609 4.09 -16.19 1.96
CA PRO A 609 5.31 -15.42 2.12
C PRO A 609 6.04 -15.22 0.79
N GLY A 610 6.40 -13.98 0.49
CA GLY A 610 7.06 -13.59 -0.76
C GLY A 610 6.11 -13.16 -1.88
N LEU A 611 4.82 -13.53 -1.87
CA LEU A 611 3.84 -13.02 -2.85
C LEU A 611 3.40 -11.58 -2.54
N ASN A 612 3.03 -11.29 -1.28
CA ASN A 612 2.67 -9.96 -0.76
C ASN A 612 1.65 -9.14 -1.61
N ALA A 613 0.92 -9.79 -2.52
CA ALA A 613 -0.09 -9.18 -3.37
C ALA A 613 -1.18 -10.20 -3.73
N VAL A 614 -2.39 -9.70 -3.99
CA VAL A 614 -3.53 -10.49 -4.47
C VAL A 614 -4.10 -9.88 -5.73
N SER A 615 -4.85 -10.68 -6.50
CA SER A 615 -5.54 -10.21 -7.70
C SER A 615 -6.52 -9.09 -7.36
N TYR A 616 -6.46 -8.01 -8.14
CA TYR A 616 -7.43 -6.91 -8.11
C TYR A 616 -7.77 -6.53 -9.54
N THR A 617 -9.01 -6.72 -9.96
CA THR A 617 -9.45 -6.41 -11.32
C THR A 617 -10.40 -5.23 -11.36
N MET A 618 -10.37 -4.50 -12.47
CA MET A 618 -11.23 -3.35 -12.73
C MET A 618 -11.91 -3.58 -14.09
N SER A 619 -13.22 -3.73 -14.11
CA SER A 619 -14.03 -3.82 -15.34
C SER A 619 -15.22 -2.87 -15.27
N SER A 620 -15.97 -2.74 -16.36
CA SER A 620 -17.20 -1.94 -16.36
C SER A 620 -18.29 -2.49 -15.42
N GLY A 621 -18.25 -3.80 -15.15
CA GLY A 621 -19.23 -4.47 -14.29
C GLY A 621 -18.80 -4.52 -12.84
N TRP A 622 -17.56 -4.95 -12.57
CA TRP A 622 -17.10 -5.26 -11.22
C TRP A 622 -15.68 -4.74 -10.96
N VAL A 623 -15.44 -4.33 -9.72
CA VAL A 623 -14.12 -3.99 -9.19
C VAL A 623 -13.83 -4.85 -7.97
N GLY A 624 -12.62 -5.39 -7.88
CA GLY A 624 -12.15 -6.15 -6.72
C GLY A 624 -11.50 -7.48 -7.08
N GLY A 625 -11.58 -8.45 -6.18
CA GLY A 625 -10.92 -9.74 -6.32
C GLY A 625 -11.42 -10.75 -5.29
N PRO A 626 -11.12 -12.05 -5.47
CA PRO A 626 -11.58 -13.11 -4.56
C PRO A 626 -11.14 -12.90 -3.11
N ASP A 627 -9.93 -12.36 -2.92
CA ASP A 627 -9.31 -12.15 -1.60
C ASP A 627 -9.67 -10.81 -0.95
N VAL A 628 -10.31 -9.89 -1.68
CA VAL A 628 -10.63 -8.53 -1.22
C VAL A 628 -12.10 -8.13 -1.48
N GLY A 629 -12.91 -9.07 -1.94
CA GLY A 629 -14.32 -8.87 -2.26
C GLY A 629 -14.53 -8.21 -3.62
N TRP A 630 -15.78 -8.23 -4.08
CA TRP A 630 -16.23 -7.67 -5.35
C TRP A 630 -17.35 -6.67 -5.13
N ILE A 631 -17.28 -5.53 -5.80
CA ILE A 631 -18.34 -4.51 -5.78
C ILE A 631 -18.68 -4.10 -7.21
N GLU A 632 -19.96 -3.89 -7.48
CA GLU A 632 -20.40 -3.40 -8.78
C GLU A 632 -19.79 -2.02 -9.05
N THR A 633 -19.21 -1.84 -10.24
CA THR A 633 -18.42 -0.64 -10.57
C THR A 633 -19.26 0.64 -10.49
N ALA A 634 -20.53 0.59 -10.89
CA ALA A 634 -21.45 1.71 -10.81
C ALA A 634 -21.72 2.11 -9.34
N HIS A 635 -22.07 1.15 -8.48
CA HIS A 635 -22.30 1.40 -7.06
C HIS A 635 -21.05 1.89 -6.33
N LEU A 636 -19.87 1.35 -6.68
CA LEU A 636 -18.61 1.84 -6.14
C LEU A 636 -18.39 3.32 -6.52
N GLN A 637 -18.62 3.68 -7.78
CA GLN A 637 -18.45 5.06 -8.26
C GLN A 637 -19.38 6.04 -7.55
N GLU A 638 -20.63 5.67 -7.31
CA GLU A 638 -21.61 6.49 -6.58
C GLU A 638 -21.30 6.63 -5.08
N SER A 639 -20.65 5.61 -4.50
CA SER A 639 -20.35 5.54 -3.08
C SER A 639 -19.08 6.28 -2.67
N VAL A 640 -18.22 6.65 -3.64
CA VAL A 640 -16.90 7.23 -3.34
C VAL A 640 -16.85 8.74 -3.61
N PRO A 641 -16.05 9.49 -2.82
CA PRO A 641 -15.83 10.92 -3.07
C PRO A 641 -15.25 11.21 -4.46
N GLY A 642 -15.51 12.40 -5.00
CA GLY A 642 -15.09 12.81 -6.34
C GLY A 642 -13.58 12.69 -6.63
N ARG A 643 -12.72 12.70 -5.61
CA ARG A 643 -11.27 12.46 -5.76
C ARG A 643 -10.97 11.02 -6.18
N PHE A 644 -11.66 10.03 -5.63
CA PHE A 644 -11.51 8.62 -6.00
C PHE A 644 -12.18 8.32 -7.35
N GLN A 645 -13.27 9.02 -7.68
CA GLN A 645 -13.93 8.89 -8.99
C GLN A 645 -13.00 9.25 -10.16
N ARG A 646 -11.94 10.05 -9.93
CA ARG A 646 -10.93 10.35 -10.94
C ARG A 646 -10.13 9.13 -11.38
N ASP A 647 -10.01 8.13 -10.51
CA ASP A 647 -9.27 6.90 -10.76
C ASP A 647 -10.18 5.72 -11.13
N LEU A 648 -11.50 5.87 -10.95
CA LEU A 648 -12.53 4.94 -11.44
C LEU A 648 -12.96 5.28 -12.88
N THR A 649 -11.97 5.53 -13.74
CA THR A 649 -12.14 5.77 -15.18
C THR A 649 -11.39 4.70 -15.96
N VAL A 650 -11.68 4.54 -17.26
CA VAL A 650 -10.90 3.63 -18.10
C VAL A 650 -9.43 4.05 -18.11
N GLN A 651 -9.13 5.35 -18.27
CA GLN A 651 -7.76 5.87 -18.20
C GLN A 651 -7.12 5.63 -16.83
N GLY A 652 -7.89 5.73 -15.74
CA GLY A 652 -7.44 5.37 -14.40
C GLY A 652 -7.08 3.89 -14.30
N ALA A 653 -7.93 2.99 -14.79
CA ALA A 653 -7.67 1.55 -14.81
C ALA A 653 -6.43 1.19 -15.65
N VAL A 654 -6.26 1.84 -16.81
CA VAL A 654 -5.07 1.70 -17.66
C VAL A 654 -3.80 2.14 -16.92
N ALA A 655 -3.81 3.32 -16.29
CA ALA A 655 -2.65 3.83 -15.57
C ALA A 655 -2.31 2.99 -14.32
N ILE A 656 -3.32 2.56 -13.57
CA ILE A 656 -3.13 1.75 -12.34
C ILE A 656 -2.64 0.34 -12.68
N SER A 657 -3.24 -0.31 -13.68
CA SER A 657 -2.78 -1.63 -14.14
C SER A 657 -1.36 -1.59 -14.71
N GLY A 658 -0.89 -0.42 -15.19
CA GLY A 658 0.48 -0.16 -15.67
C GLY A 658 1.37 0.63 -14.71
N ALA A 659 1.07 0.64 -13.42
CA ALA A 659 1.84 1.34 -12.40
C ALA A 659 3.12 0.58 -11.98
N ALA A 660 4.00 0.28 -12.94
CA ALA A 660 5.19 -0.55 -12.75
C ALA A 660 6.17 0.01 -11.71
N PHE A 661 6.22 1.34 -11.55
CA PHE A 661 6.95 2.02 -10.48
C PHE A 661 6.01 2.38 -9.33
N ALA A 662 5.83 1.46 -8.40
CA ALA A 662 5.06 1.67 -7.17
C ALA A 662 5.92 1.47 -5.91
N SER A 663 5.46 2.03 -4.80
CA SER A 663 6.05 1.92 -3.47
C SER A 663 5.76 0.58 -2.76
N SER A 664 4.99 -0.29 -3.40
CA SER A 664 4.90 -1.72 -3.09
C SER A 664 4.63 -2.45 -4.41
N MET A 665 5.31 -3.57 -4.64
CA MET A 665 5.29 -4.27 -5.94
C MET A 665 5.10 -5.78 -5.77
N GLY A 666 4.35 -6.23 -4.75
CA GLY A 666 4.15 -7.65 -4.45
C GLY A 666 5.48 -8.42 -4.35
N ARG A 667 5.66 -9.45 -5.19
CA ARG A 667 6.89 -10.26 -5.32
C ARG A 667 8.11 -9.46 -5.74
N ALA A 668 7.90 -8.40 -6.51
CA ALA A 668 8.94 -7.50 -6.97
C ALA A 668 9.26 -6.42 -5.94
N SER A 669 8.69 -6.48 -4.73
CA SER A 669 8.93 -5.48 -3.70
C SER A 669 10.42 -5.40 -3.36
N ARG A 670 11.00 -4.22 -3.59
CA ARG A 670 12.38 -3.91 -3.26
C ARG A 670 12.41 -2.82 -2.20
N TRP A 671 13.44 -2.88 -1.39
CA TRP A 671 13.71 -1.99 -0.27
C TRP A 671 13.88 -0.50 -0.67
N TYR A 672 14.14 -0.16 -1.96
CA TYR A 672 14.23 1.24 -2.43
C TYR A 672 12.88 1.94 -2.64
N GLN A 673 11.77 1.22 -2.47
CA GLN A 673 10.41 1.73 -2.65
C GLN A 673 10.03 2.87 -1.68
N ILE A 674 10.68 2.94 -0.53
CA ILE A 674 10.55 4.04 0.42
C ILE A 674 10.91 5.38 -0.25
N LEU A 675 11.91 5.41 -1.13
CA LEU A 675 12.26 6.63 -1.85
C LEU A 675 11.23 7.02 -2.91
N LEU A 676 10.55 6.05 -3.54
CA LEU A 676 9.46 6.33 -4.47
C LEU A 676 8.23 6.88 -3.73
N ALA A 677 7.96 6.39 -2.51
CA ALA A 677 6.94 6.93 -1.62
C ALA A 677 7.27 8.38 -1.21
N LEU A 678 8.50 8.61 -0.74
CA LEU A 678 8.96 9.93 -0.29
C LEU A 678 9.07 10.97 -1.42
N SER A 679 9.41 10.57 -2.64
CA SER A 679 9.59 11.53 -3.74
C SER A 679 8.32 11.85 -4.52
N GLY A 680 7.27 11.06 -4.37
CA GLY A 680 6.11 11.16 -5.25
C GLY A 680 6.30 10.47 -6.60
N ALA A 681 7.44 9.81 -6.86
CA ALA A 681 7.73 9.16 -8.13
C ALA A 681 6.89 7.89 -8.40
N ARG A 682 6.05 7.48 -7.45
CA ARG A 682 5.16 6.34 -7.59
C ARG A 682 4.00 6.59 -8.57
N LEU A 683 3.53 5.50 -9.15
CA LEU A 683 2.37 5.43 -10.02
C LEU A 683 1.19 4.66 -9.38
N GLY A 684 1.44 3.92 -8.29
CA GLY A 684 0.41 3.23 -7.53
C GLY A 684 -0.59 4.18 -6.86
N THR A 685 -1.77 3.69 -6.52
CA THR A 685 -2.80 4.49 -5.87
C THR A 685 -3.58 3.71 -4.82
N TRP A 686 -4.17 4.44 -3.86
CA TRP A 686 -5.05 3.86 -2.86
C TRP A 686 -6.49 3.84 -3.36
N LEU A 687 -7.06 2.65 -3.58
CA LEU A 687 -8.46 2.46 -3.98
C LEU A 687 -9.32 1.96 -2.82
N PRO A 688 -10.63 2.24 -2.80
CA PRO A 688 -11.53 1.72 -1.77
C PRO A 688 -11.50 0.19 -1.70
N ASN A 689 -11.45 -0.35 -0.48
CA ASN A 689 -11.47 -1.78 -0.23
C ASN A 689 -12.91 -2.33 -0.34
N PRO A 690 -13.23 -3.20 -1.32
CA PRO A 690 -14.59 -3.73 -1.48
C PRO A 690 -15.07 -4.48 -0.23
N ASP A 691 -14.24 -5.33 0.37
CA ASP A 691 -14.62 -6.12 1.55
C ASP A 691 -14.98 -5.24 2.75
N VAL A 692 -14.24 -4.15 2.99
CA VAL A 692 -14.54 -3.22 4.10
C VAL A 692 -15.83 -2.44 3.86
N LEU A 693 -16.14 -2.12 2.60
CA LEU A 693 -17.40 -1.47 2.22
C LEU A 693 -18.60 -2.38 2.41
N LEU A 694 -18.48 -3.65 2.01
CA LEU A 694 -19.57 -4.62 2.09
C LEU A 694 -19.81 -5.12 3.52
N ARG A 695 -18.77 -5.16 4.37
CA ARG A 695 -18.90 -5.48 5.80
C ARG A 695 -19.36 -4.29 6.65
N CYS A 696 -19.51 -3.09 6.05
CA CYS A 696 -20.05 -1.96 6.78
C CYS A 696 -21.49 -2.28 7.22
N PRO A 697 -21.82 -2.19 8.52
CA PRO A 697 -23.17 -2.45 9.00
C PRO A 697 -24.16 -1.49 8.33
N PRO A 698 -25.40 -1.94 8.08
CA PRO A 698 -26.41 -1.14 7.40
C PRO A 698 -26.76 0.09 8.24
N ARG A 699 -27.29 1.13 7.61
CA ARG A 699 -27.68 2.38 8.28
C ARG A 699 -28.63 2.22 9.45
N THR A 700 -29.47 1.18 9.40
CA THR A 700 -30.45 0.84 10.43
C THR A 700 -29.81 0.23 11.68
N ASP A 701 -28.56 -0.21 11.61
CA ASP A 701 -27.84 -0.79 12.75
C ASP A 701 -27.45 0.31 13.76
N ARG A 702 -27.80 0.07 15.03
CA ARG A 702 -27.43 0.93 16.17
C ARG A 702 -25.93 1.14 16.32
N ALA A 703 -25.09 0.23 15.81
CA ALA A 703 -23.64 0.30 15.87
C ALA A 703 -22.99 0.96 14.63
N ALA A 704 -23.76 1.29 13.59
CA ALA A 704 -23.20 1.78 12.32
C ALA A 704 -22.41 3.09 12.43
N TRP A 705 -22.73 3.92 13.42
CA TRP A 705 -21.99 5.16 13.70
C TRP A 705 -20.52 4.90 14.08
N ALA A 706 -20.22 3.75 14.70
CA ALA A 706 -18.88 3.43 15.13
C ALA A 706 -17.98 3.00 13.97
N TYR A 707 -18.56 2.61 12.82
CA TYR A 707 -17.80 2.22 11.64
C TYR A 707 -17.16 3.48 10.99
N PRO A 708 -15.86 3.46 10.64
CA PRO A 708 -15.21 4.61 10.05
C PRO A 708 -15.67 4.82 8.61
N PRO A 709 -16.09 6.04 8.22
CA PRO A 709 -16.44 6.30 6.83
C PRO A 709 -15.20 6.19 5.94
N LEU A 710 -15.38 5.89 4.66
CA LEU A 710 -14.37 6.13 3.62
C LEU A 710 -13.76 7.54 3.79
N PRO A 711 -12.42 7.66 3.70
CA PRO A 711 -11.78 8.96 3.74
C PRO A 711 -12.17 9.79 2.51
N HIS A 712 -12.26 11.12 2.63
CA HIS A 712 -12.53 12.00 1.49
C HIS A 712 -11.33 12.17 0.53
N ALA A 713 -10.13 11.87 1.00
CA ALA A 713 -8.86 11.97 0.27
C ALA A 713 -7.83 10.98 0.87
N ARG A 714 -6.77 10.68 0.12
CA ARG A 714 -5.64 9.84 0.53
C ARG A 714 -4.67 10.72 1.32
N ARG A 715 -5.00 10.89 2.61
CA ARG A 715 -4.33 11.83 3.52
C ARG A 715 -2.98 11.30 4.02
N LEU A 716 -2.27 12.12 4.79
CA LEU A 716 -0.99 11.80 5.43
C LEU A 716 -0.87 10.38 6.03
N PRO A 717 -1.90 9.81 6.70
CA PRO A 717 -1.78 8.45 7.23
C PRO A 717 -1.50 7.37 6.16
N TYR A 718 -1.96 7.56 4.92
CA TYR A 718 -1.70 6.62 3.82
C TYR A 718 -0.28 6.78 3.27
N LEU A 719 0.24 8.02 3.18
CA LEU A 719 1.64 8.26 2.88
C LEU A 719 2.58 7.60 3.91
N LEU A 720 2.28 7.75 5.21
CA LEU A 720 3.08 7.13 6.27
C LEU A 720 3.02 5.60 6.22
N ARG A 721 1.84 5.03 5.95
CA ARG A 721 1.69 3.59 5.75
C ARG A 721 2.52 3.09 4.59
N GLU A 722 2.55 3.84 3.51
CA GLU A 722 3.34 3.51 2.34
C GLU A 722 4.85 3.56 2.62
N VAL A 723 5.32 4.62 3.29
CA VAL A 723 6.73 4.76 3.73
C VAL A 723 7.14 3.63 4.69
N LEU A 724 6.22 3.16 5.52
CA LEU A 724 6.44 2.07 6.48
C LEU A 724 6.15 0.67 5.90
N GLY A 725 5.71 0.56 4.64
CA GLY A 725 5.34 -0.71 4.01
C GLY A 725 4.16 -1.44 4.68
N ILE A 726 3.20 -0.69 5.22
CA ILE A 726 2.03 -1.21 5.94
C ILE A 726 0.82 -1.22 5.00
N HIS A 727 0.42 -2.42 4.56
CA HIS A 727 -0.72 -2.65 3.67
C HIS A 727 -1.66 -3.71 4.25
N SER A 728 -2.48 -3.35 5.25
CA SER A 728 -3.40 -4.30 5.89
C SER A 728 -4.62 -4.57 5.01
N HIS A 729 -5.09 -5.81 4.96
CA HIS A 729 -6.33 -6.18 4.28
C HIS A 729 -7.58 -5.57 4.95
N ALA A 730 -7.47 -5.18 6.22
CA ALA A 730 -8.55 -4.59 6.99
C ALA A 730 -8.66 -3.06 6.82
N ASP A 731 -7.74 -2.45 6.06
CA ASP A 731 -7.78 -1.02 5.81
C ASP A 731 -8.89 -0.62 4.83
N ARG A 732 -9.44 0.58 5.05
CA ARG A 732 -10.51 1.15 4.20
C ARG A 732 -10.11 1.35 2.75
N LEU A 733 -8.81 1.49 2.48
CA LEU A 733 -8.24 1.61 1.15
C LEU A 733 -7.16 0.53 0.98
N LEU A 734 -7.07 -0.03 -0.21
CA LEU A 734 -6.02 -0.95 -0.66
C LEU A 734 -5.02 -0.20 -1.53
N HIS A 735 -3.73 -0.48 -1.38
CA HIS A 735 -2.70 0.05 -2.26
C HIS A 735 -2.61 -0.80 -3.51
N VAL A 736 -3.16 -0.29 -4.62
CA VAL A 736 -3.31 -0.98 -5.90
C VAL A 736 -2.25 -0.52 -6.89
N THR A 737 -1.62 -1.48 -7.56
CA THR A 737 -0.43 -1.31 -8.39
C THR A 737 -0.49 -2.21 -9.63
N ASP A 738 0.57 -2.20 -10.44
CA ASP A 738 0.65 -2.98 -11.69
C ASP A 738 0.25 -4.46 -11.50
N GLY A 739 -0.55 -4.98 -12.43
CA GLY A 739 -1.00 -6.37 -12.40
C GLY A 739 0.15 -7.38 -12.49
N GLY A 740 1.26 -7.00 -13.10
CA GLY A 740 2.48 -7.80 -13.19
C GLY A 740 3.14 -8.10 -11.85
N HIS A 741 2.76 -7.39 -10.77
CA HIS A 741 3.18 -7.73 -9.40
C HIS A 741 2.51 -8.99 -8.86
N TYR A 742 1.41 -9.45 -9.49
CA TYR A 742 0.73 -10.71 -9.20
C TYR A 742 0.89 -11.69 -10.39
N ASP A 743 0.38 -11.33 -11.57
CA ASP A 743 0.46 -12.11 -12.82
C ASP A 743 0.68 -11.16 -14.02
N ASN A 744 1.86 -11.21 -14.64
CA ASN A 744 2.21 -10.33 -15.76
C ASN A 744 1.51 -10.69 -17.07
N LEU A 745 0.99 -11.92 -17.22
CA LEU A 745 0.31 -12.34 -18.44
C LEU A 745 -1.20 -12.15 -18.37
N GLY A 746 -1.77 -12.13 -17.16
CA GLY A 746 -3.23 -12.07 -16.95
C GLY A 746 -3.93 -13.42 -17.16
N LEU A 747 -3.16 -14.51 -17.24
CA LEU A 747 -3.67 -15.88 -17.43
C LEU A 747 -4.49 -16.35 -16.24
N VAL A 748 -4.07 -16.03 -15.01
CA VAL A 748 -4.76 -16.47 -13.79
C VAL A 748 -6.22 -15.99 -13.79
N GLU A 749 -6.49 -14.79 -14.30
CA GLU A 749 -7.84 -14.25 -14.37
C GLU A 749 -8.72 -14.88 -15.47
N LEU A 750 -8.14 -15.34 -16.58
CA LEU A 750 -8.86 -16.13 -17.59
C LEU A 750 -9.13 -17.55 -17.09
N PHE A 751 -8.15 -18.18 -16.42
CA PHE A 751 -8.35 -19.47 -15.76
C PHE A 751 -9.43 -19.39 -14.69
N ARG A 752 -9.48 -18.30 -13.90
CA ARG A 752 -10.54 -18.06 -12.90
C ARG A 752 -11.94 -18.01 -13.54
N ARG A 753 -12.02 -17.49 -14.78
CA ARG A 753 -13.24 -17.45 -15.60
C ARG A 753 -13.50 -18.72 -16.41
N ARG A 754 -12.65 -19.74 -16.24
CA ARG A 754 -12.77 -21.07 -16.86
C ARG A 754 -12.73 -21.02 -18.39
N CYS A 755 -12.06 -20.02 -18.98
CA CYS A 755 -11.98 -19.91 -20.42
C CYS A 755 -11.37 -21.18 -21.03
N THR A 756 -12.04 -21.75 -22.02
CA THR A 756 -11.65 -23.02 -22.65
C THR A 756 -10.69 -22.82 -23.80
N THR A 757 -10.68 -21.64 -24.43
CA THR A 757 -9.67 -21.27 -25.44
C THR A 757 -9.04 -19.95 -25.03
N ILE A 758 -7.74 -19.95 -24.78
CA ILE A 758 -7.01 -18.77 -24.32
C ILE A 758 -5.93 -18.40 -25.34
N TYR A 759 -6.02 -17.17 -25.86
CA TYR A 759 -4.95 -16.53 -26.63
C TYR A 759 -4.19 -15.56 -25.73
N CYS A 760 -2.91 -15.83 -25.49
CA CYS A 760 -2.03 -14.99 -24.70
C CYS A 760 -1.02 -14.29 -25.61
N ILE A 761 -1.07 -12.96 -25.68
CA ILE A 761 -0.04 -12.17 -26.38
C ILE A 761 1.01 -11.75 -25.35
N ASP A 762 2.16 -12.40 -25.39
CA ASP A 762 3.27 -12.21 -24.45
C ASP A 762 4.41 -11.37 -25.06
N ALA A 763 4.48 -10.12 -24.63
CA ALA A 763 5.53 -9.16 -24.96
C ALA A 763 6.46 -8.90 -23.76
N GLY A 764 6.60 -9.87 -22.85
CA GLY A 764 7.57 -9.86 -21.77
C GLY A 764 9.01 -9.76 -22.28
N ALA A 765 9.87 -9.06 -21.52
CA ALA A 765 11.29 -8.82 -21.85
C ALA A 765 12.21 -9.92 -21.29
N ASP A 766 11.72 -11.15 -21.23
CA ASP A 766 12.41 -12.29 -20.62
C ASP A 766 13.72 -12.60 -21.35
N SER A 767 14.77 -12.87 -20.57
CA SER A 767 16.03 -13.42 -21.11
C SER A 767 15.92 -14.94 -21.18
N PRO A 768 16.55 -15.60 -22.18
CA PRO A 768 16.60 -17.05 -22.26
C PRO A 768 16.90 -17.70 -20.90
N PRO A 769 16.04 -18.63 -20.44
CA PRO A 769 14.86 -19.17 -21.10
C PRO A 769 13.71 -18.14 -21.29
N SER A 770 13.24 -17.97 -22.53
CA SER A 770 12.44 -16.84 -22.98
C SER A 770 10.97 -16.83 -22.52
N ALA A 771 10.51 -17.87 -21.82
CA ALA A 771 9.14 -18.02 -21.32
C ALA A 771 9.05 -18.07 -19.77
N SER A 772 9.94 -17.38 -19.06
CA SER A 772 9.97 -17.35 -17.59
C SER A 772 8.71 -16.76 -16.95
N GLY A 773 8.10 -15.75 -17.60
CA GLY A 773 6.83 -15.16 -17.20
C GLY A 773 5.67 -16.14 -17.30
N LEU A 774 5.65 -16.95 -18.38
CA LEU A 774 4.69 -18.04 -18.55
C LEU A 774 4.84 -19.10 -17.46
N ALA A 775 6.06 -19.56 -17.19
CA ALA A 775 6.33 -20.53 -16.13
C ALA A 775 5.85 -20.01 -14.76
N SER A 776 6.08 -18.73 -14.47
CA SER A 776 5.65 -18.08 -13.23
C SER A 776 4.12 -17.98 -13.12
N ALA A 777 3.43 -17.64 -14.22
CA ALA A 777 1.98 -17.56 -14.28
C ALA A 777 1.32 -18.94 -14.11
N LEU A 778 1.88 -19.98 -14.74
CA LEU A 778 1.39 -21.36 -14.60
C LEU A 778 1.58 -21.89 -13.18
N ALA A 779 2.75 -21.64 -12.56
CA ALA A 779 3.00 -22.02 -11.17
C ALA A 779 2.02 -21.33 -10.20
N LEU A 780 1.75 -20.04 -10.42
CA LEU A 780 0.75 -19.30 -9.65
C LEU A 780 -0.66 -19.86 -9.87
N ALA A 781 -1.06 -20.16 -11.11
CA ALA A 781 -2.36 -20.75 -11.43
C ALA A 781 -2.57 -22.10 -10.75
N THR A 782 -1.54 -22.95 -10.69
CA THR A 782 -1.60 -24.23 -9.96
C THR A 782 -1.79 -24.01 -8.46
N GLN A 783 -1.06 -23.06 -7.85
CA GLN A 783 -1.17 -22.77 -6.41
C GLN A 783 -2.53 -22.18 -6.04
N GLU A 784 -3.03 -21.24 -6.84
CA GLU A 784 -4.21 -20.43 -6.53
C GLU A 784 -5.51 -21.10 -6.95
N LEU A 785 -5.49 -21.83 -8.07
CA LEU A 785 -6.69 -22.38 -8.72
C LEU A 785 -6.62 -23.89 -8.93
N GLY A 786 -5.47 -24.55 -8.74
CA GLY A 786 -5.31 -25.98 -9.03
C GLY A 786 -5.26 -26.31 -10.52
N VAL A 787 -5.18 -25.31 -11.40
CA VAL A 787 -5.07 -25.50 -12.86
C VAL A 787 -3.71 -26.09 -13.22
N ARG A 788 -3.72 -27.10 -14.08
CA ARG A 788 -2.50 -27.70 -14.65
C ARG A 788 -2.50 -27.47 -16.14
N VAL A 789 -1.37 -27.05 -16.71
CA VAL A 789 -1.20 -26.87 -18.15
C VAL A 789 -0.06 -27.75 -18.62
N ARG A 790 -0.34 -28.65 -19.58
CA ARG A 790 0.68 -29.44 -20.26
C ARG A 790 1.06 -28.69 -21.54
N LEU A 791 2.28 -28.17 -21.60
CA LEU A 791 2.80 -27.46 -22.78
C LEU A 791 3.26 -28.48 -23.84
N ASP A 792 3.01 -28.15 -25.11
CA ASP A 792 3.44 -28.96 -26.25
C ASP A 792 4.76 -28.40 -26.79
N ASP A 793 5.85 -29.12 -26.52
CA ASP A 793 7.23 -28.77 -26.92
C ASP A 793 7.59 -27.28 -26.76
N PRO A 794 7.57 -26.74 -25.52
CA PRO A 794 7.76 -25.31 -25.27
C PRO A 794 9.16 -24.79 -25.67
N TRP A 795 10.12 -25.68 -25.90
CA TRP A 795 11.50 -25.34 -26.18
C TRP A 795 11.72 -24.82 -27.62
N ARG A 796 10.76 -25.03 -28.54
CA ARG A 796 10.80 -24.46 -29.89
C ARG A 796 10.77 -22.93 -29.91
N ALA A 797 10.28 -22.32 -28.84
CA ALA A 797 10.26 -20.88 -28.63
C ALA A 797 11.57 -20.31 -28.04
N GLU A 798 12.58 -21.14 -27.81
CA GLU A 798 13.86 -20.65 -27.30
C GLU A 798 14.75 -20.09 -28.43
N PRO A 799 15.35 -18.90 -28.22
CA PRO A 799 16.31 -18.32 -29.16
C PRO A 799 17.53 -19.24 -29.37
N GLY A 800 17.96 -19.36 -30.63
CA GLY A 800 19.08 -20.20 -31.06
C GLY A 800 18.64 -21.59 -31.55
N GLY A 801 17.35 -21.93 -31.46
CA GLY A 801 16.79 -23.15 -32.02
C GLY A 801 16.26 -23.03 -33.45
N GLY A 802 16.14 -21.81 -33.99
CA GLY A 802 15.60 -21.57 -35.33
C GLY A 802 16.59 -21.86 -36.47
N GLU A 803 16.05 -22.15 -37.65
CA GLU A 803 16.86 -22.32 -38.85
C GLU A 803 17.63 -21.03 -39.22
N PRO A 804 18.92 -21.13 -39.59
CA PRO A 804 19.75 -19.96 -39.89
C PRO A 804 19.33 -19.28 -41.19
N LEU A 805 19.53 -17.95 -41.24
CA LEU A 805 19.36 -17.14 -42.45
C LEU A 805 20.56 -17.28 -43.38
N GLU A 806 20.29 -17.28 -44.69
CA GLU A 806 21.30 -17.28 -45.75
C GLU A 806 21.36 -15.89 -46.44
N PRO A 807 22.55 -15.33 -46.71
CA PRO A 807 23.89 -15.83 -46.36
C PRO A 807 24.23 -15.66 -44.87
N GLU A 808 24.99 -16.61 -44.32
CA GLU A 808 25.33 -16.65 -42.88
C GLU A 808 26.11 -15.41 -42.42
N HIS A 809 27.02 -14.89 -43.24
CA HIS A 809 27.63 -13.58 -43.03
C HIS A 809 26.95 -12.57 -43.97
N PRO A 810 26.42 -11.43 -43.47
CA PRO A 810 26.62 -10.80 -42.14
C PRO A 810 25.56 -11.14 -41.06
N LEU A 811 24.65 -12.09 -41.29
CA LEU A 811 23.47 -12.33 -40.46
C LEU A 811 23.71 -13.28 -39.26
N SER A 812 24.93 -13.74 -39.03
CA SER A 812 25.27 -14.72 -38.00
C SER A 812 24.88 -14.29 -36.59
N ALA A 813 24.92 -12.99 -36.30
CA ALA A 813 24.47 -12.42 -35.03
C ALA A 813 22.94 -12.51 -34.84
N LEU A 814 22.16 -12.59 -35.91
CA LEU A 814 20.71 -12.84 -35.85
C LEU A 814 20.41 -14.32 -35.67
N ASN A 815 21.17 -15.22 -36.30
CA ASN A 815 20.92 -16.66 -36.25
C ASN A 815 20.86 -17.20 -34.80
N SER A 816 21.72 -16.72 -33.91
CA SER A 816 21.69 -17.10 -32.48
C SER A 816 20.49 -16.55 -31.69
N ARG A 817 19.69 -15.67 -32.30
CA ARG A 817 18.50 -15.04 -31.71
C ARG A 817 17.20 -15.60 -32.29
N LEU A 818 17.26 -16.37 -33.38
CA LEU A 818 16.08 -16.93 -34.03
C LEU A 818 15.54 -18.11 -33.23
N SER A 819 14.25 -18.08 -32.97
CA SER A 819 13.47 -19.20 -32.44
C SER A 819 12.87 -19.99 -33.60
N ASP A 820 12.59 -21.27 -33.38
CA ASP A 820 11.95 -22.11 -34.38
C ASP A 820 10.45 -21.77 -34.53
N SER A 821 9.77 -21.51 -33.41
CA SER A 821 8.39 -21.03 -33.42
C SER A 821 8.17 -19.90 -32.42
N PRO A 822 7.46 -18.82 -32.78
CA PRO A 822 7.07 -17.78 -31.85
C PRO A 822 5.83 -18.15 -30.99
N VAL A 823 5.27 -19.36 -31.16
CA VAL A 823 4.05 -19.80 -30.48
C VAL A 823 4.31 -21.02 -29.60
N ILE A 824 3.81 -20.97 -28.37
CA ILE A 824 3.78 -22.10 -27.45
C ILE A 824 2.32 -22.51 -27.27
N THR A 825 2.00 -23.79 -27.51
CA THR A 825 0.65 -24.33 -27.24
C THR A 825 0.64 -25.20 -25.99
N GLY A 826 -0.53 -25.38 -25.42
CA GLY A 826 -0.71 -26.33 -24.33
C GLY A 826 -2.15 -26.70 -24.06
N THR A 827 -2.33 -27.81 -23.36
CA THR A 827 -3.62 -28.33 -22.91
C THR A 827 -3.87 -27.90 -21.46
N ILE A 828 -5.00 -27.24 -21.22
CA ILE A 828 -5.42 -26.75 -19.90
C ILE A 828 -6.27 -27.85 -19.24
N HIS A 829 -5.99 -28.17 -17.98
CA HIS A 829 -6.79 -29.08 -17.16
C HIS A 829 -7.36 -28.32 -15.96
N TYR A 830 -8.68 -28.16 -15.93
CA TYR A 830 -9.39 -27.55 -14.81
C TYR A 830 -9.70 -28.59 -13.72
N PRO A 831 -9.44 -28.30 -12.44
CA PRO A 831 -9.77 -29.22 -11.35
C PRO A 831 -11.28 -29.21 -11.09
N ALA A 832 -11.79 -30.23 -10.39
CA ALA A 832 -13.22 -30.34 -10.08
C ALA A 832 -13.76 -29.15 -9.26
N GLU A 833 -12.91 -28.53 -8.46
CA GLU A 833 -13.19 -27.34 -7.65
C GLU A 833 -13.51 -26.09 -8.48
N SER A 834 -13.22 -26.10 -9.77
CA SER A 834 -13.69 -25.07 -10.68
C SER A 834 -15.23 -25.09 -10.81
N GLY A 835 -15.89 -26.21 -10.48
CA GLY A 835 -17.31 -26.46 -10.72
C GLY A 835 -17.61 -26.93 -12.15
N GLN A 836 -16.60 -26.96 -13.02
CA GLN A 836 -16.64 -27.51 -14.38
C GLN A 836 -15.29 -28.18 -14.68
N ALA A 837 -15.16 -29.47 -14.36
CA ALA A 837 -14.01 -30.24 -14.80
C ALA A 837 -14.02 -30.25 -16.34
N GLY A 838 -12.91 -29.86 -16.95
CA GLY A 838 -12.86 -29.65 -18.38
C GLY A 838 -11.44 -29.47 -18.89
N VAL A 839 -11.29 -29.73 -20.19
CA VAL A 839 -10.06 -29.53 -20.93
C VAL A 839 -10.21 -28.26 -21.77
N GLY A 840 -9.17 -27.44 -21.77
CA GLY A 840 -9.08 -26.24 -22.61
C GLY A 840 -7.76 -26.21 -23.39
N ARG A 841 -7.58 -25.17 -24.19
CA ARG A 841 -6.41 -24.93 -25.01
C ARG A 841 -5.81 -23.57 -24.73
N LEU A 842 -4.49 -23.55 -24.56
CA LEU A 842 -3.67 -22.36 -24.40
C LEU A 842 -2.84 -22.15 -25.67
N ILE A 843 -2.88 -20.94 -26.22
CA ILE A 843 -2.04 -20.48 -27.32
C ILE A 843 -1.30 -19.22 -26.84
N VAL A 844 0.00 -19.34 -26.58
CA VAL A 844 0.85 -18.22 -26.17
C VAL A 844 1.68 -17.76 -27.36
N ALA A 845 1.40 -16.56 -27.85
CA ALA A 845 2.16 -15.91 -28.89
C ALA A 845 3.21 -15.02 -28.23
N LYS A 846 4.48 -15.43 -28.27
CA LYS A 846 5.60 -14.74 -27.63
C LYS A 846 6.29 -13.82 -28.64
N ALA A 847 6.55 -12.58 -28.24
CA ALA A 847 7.38 -11.66 -29.00
C ALA A 847 8.83 -12.20 -29.08
N LEU A 848 9.16 -12.82 -30.21
CA LEU A 848 10.44 -13.47 -30.54
C LEU A 848 10.84 -13.14 -31.98
N LEU A 849 12.07 -13.46 -32.35
CA LEU A 849 12.52 -13.42 -33.74
C LEU A 849 12.46 -14.83 -34.33
N TRP A 850 11.95 -14.98 -35.55
CA TRP A 850 11.96 -16.24 -36.29
C TRP A 850 12.30 -15.98 -37.77
N ARG A 851 12.59 -17.05 -38.51
CA ARG A 851 13.13 -16.98 -39.89
C ARG A 851 12.25 -16.17 -40.85
N ASP A 852 10.93 -16.36 -40.79
CA ASP A 852 9.98 -15.82 -41.77
C ASP A 852 9.58 -14.35 -41.51
N LEU A 853 10.29 -13.65 -40.64
CA LEU A 853 10.08 -12.23 -40.43
C LEU A 853 10.45 -11.41 -41.69
N PRO A 854 9.73 -10.32 -41.98
CA PRO A 854 10.05 -9.46 -43.12
C PRO A 854 11.44 -8.82 -42.97
N TYR A 855 12.07 -8.52 -44.11
CA TYR A 855 13.43 -7.98 -44.18
C TYR A 855 13.60 -6.73 -43.32
N GLU A 856 12.62 -5.84 -43.28
CA GLU A 856 12.66 -4.59 -42.51
C GLU A 856 12.79 -4.87 -41.00
N LEU A 857 12.11 -5.90 -40.48
CA LEU A 857 12.20 -6.29 -39.08
C LEU A 857 13.51 -6.99 -38.76
N LEU A 858 13.99 -7.88 -39.63
CA LEU A 858 15.28 -8.54 -39.45
C LEU A 858 16.43 -7.53 -39.51
N SER A 859 16.37 -6.58 -40.45
CA SER A 859 17.32 -5.47 -40.55
C SER A 859 17.28 -4.56 -39.32
N TYR A 860 16.09 -4.22 -38.81
CA TYR A 860 15.95 -3.48 -37.55
C TYR A 860 16.59 -4.24 -36.39
N ALA A 861 16.29 -5.54 -36.26
CA ALA A 861 16.84 -6.40 -35.22
C ALA A 861 18.37 -6.52 -35.30
N ALA A 862 18.95 -6.52 -36.50
CA ALA A 862 20.41 -6.56 -36.69
C ALA A 862 21.10 -5.32 -36.11
N HIS A 863 20.46 -4.15 -36.21
CA HIS A 863 21.00 -2.88 -35.70
C HIS A 863 20.62 -2.60 -34.24
N HIS A 864 19.67 -3.34 -33.67
CA HIS A 864 19.16 -3.17 -32.30
C HIS A 864 19.22 -4.49 -31.53
N PRO A 865 20.34 -4.75 -30.82
CA PRO A 865 20.54 -5.99 -30.07
C PRO A 865 19.51 -6.21 -28.95
N GLU A 866 18.96 -5.15 -28.37
CA GLU A 866 17.95 -5.26 -27.32
C GLU A 866 16.59 -5.74 -27.86
N PHE A 867 16.25 -5.50 -29.12
CA PHE A 867 14.96 -5.89 -29.72
C PHE A 867 14.83 -7.43 -29.81
N PRO A 868 13.66 -8.05 -29.51
CA PRO A 868 12.39 -7.47 -29.04
C PRO A 868 12.25 -7.48 -27.49
N ARG A 869 13.35 -7.35 -26.76
CA ARG A 869 13.47 -7.47 -25.30
C ARG A 869 13.85 -6.15 -24.61
N ASP A 870 13.53 -5.00 -25.21
CA ASP A 870 13.74 -3.71 -24.56
C ASP A 870 13.07 -3.68 -23.19
N GLY A 871 13.77 -3.24 -22.14
CA GLY A 871 13.26 -3.34 -20.76
C GLY A 871 12.02 -2.50 -20.50
N THR A 872 11.15 -2.94 -19.58
CA THR A 872 9.93 -2.20 -19.17
C THR A 872 10.21 -0.82 -18.57
N GLY A 873 11.44 -0.56 -18.11
CA GLY A 873 11.85 0.79 -17.69
C GLY A 873 12.04 1.78 -18.85
N ASP A 874 12.20 1.29 -20.08
CA ASP A 874 12.29 2.13 -21.27
C ASP A 874 10.90 2.42 -21.84
N GLN A 875 10.40 3.60 -21.54
CA GLN A 875 9.13 4.12 -22.04
C GLN A 875 9.33 5.21 -23.13
N PHE A 876 10.56 5.44 -23.59
CA PHE A 876 10.90 6.52 -24.53
C PHE A 876 11.04 5.98 -25.95
N PHE A 877 9.94 5.49 -26.52
CA PHE A 877 9.94 4.98 -27.89
C PHE A 877 9.92 6.13 -28.90
N ASP A 878 10.68 5.98 -29.97
CA ASP A 878 10.54 6.79 -31.18
C ASP A 878 9.66 6.06 -32.22
N ASP A 879 9.45 6.73 -33.36
CA ASP A 879 8.66 6.20 -34.47
C ASP A 879 9.18 4.83 -34.97
N SER A 880 10.50 4.70 -35.09
CA SER A 880 11.13 3.49 -35.63
C SER A 880 10.93 2.29 -34.72
N LYS A 881 11.13 2.50 -33.42
CA LYS A 881 10.98 1.48 -32.39
C LYS A 881 9.52 1.05 -32.23
N PHE A 882 8.61 2.02 -32.20
CA PHE A 882 7.17 1.73 -32.18
C PHE A 882 6.74 0.92 -33.41
N GLY A 883 7.15 1.36 -34.60
CA GLY A 883 6.84 0.68 -35.86
C GLY A 883 7.34 -0.76 -35.89
N ALA A 884 8.56 -1.01 -35.41
CA ALA A 884 9.14 -2.35 -35.35
C ALA A 884 8.35 -3.28 -34.41
N TYR A 885 7.98 -2.84 -33.21
CA TYR A 885 7.18 -3.65 -32.29
C TYR A 885 5.74 -3.87 -32.77
N LEU A 886 5.14 -2.84 -33.38
CA LEU A 886 3.80 -2.95 -33.97
C LEU A 886 3.78 -3.98 -35.11
N GLU A 887 4.76 -3.92 -36.02
CA GLU A 887 4.86 -4.88 -37.12
C GLU A 887 5.20 -6.29 -36.61
N LEU A 888 6.07 -6.43 -35.60
CA LEU A 888 6.32 -7.72 -34.97
C LEU A 888 5.03 -8.33 -34.42
N GLY A 889 4.20 -7.51 -33.76
CA GLY A 889 2.87 -7.91 -33.32
C GLY A 889 2.00 -8.41 -34.47
N ARG A 890 1.94 -7.70 -35.60
CA ARG A 890 1.17 -8.14 -36.78
C ARG A 890 1.66 -9.47 -37.33
N GLN A 891 2.96 -9.66 -37.44
CA GLN A 891 3.53 -10.92 -37.90
C GLN A 891 3.19 -12.07 -36.94
N LEU A 892 3.25 -11.81 -35.64
CA LEU A 892 2.87 -12.76 -34.60
C LEU A 892 1.38 -13.16 -34.70
N GLY A 893 0.50 -12.17 -34.88
CA GLY A 893 -0.93 -12.41 -35.10
C GLY A 893 -1.20 -13.23 -36.37
N ARG A 894 -0.52 -12.92 -37.47
CA ARG A 894 -0.63 -13.69 -38.74
C ARG A 894 -0.16 -15.13 -38.56
N TYR A 895 0.96 -15.34 -37.85
CA TYR A 895 1.50 -16.66 -37.56
C TYR A 895 0.51 -17.52 -36.77
N VAL A 896 -0.12 -16.96 -35.73
CA VAL A 896 -1.17 -17.65 -34.97
C VAL A 896 -2.35 -18.04 -35.87
N VAL A 897 -2.79 -17.16 -36.76
CA VAL A 897 -3.90 -17.46 -37.70
C VAL A 897 -3.56 -18.59 -38.66
N SER A 898 -2.32 -18.67 -39.15
CA SER A 898 -1.90 -19.67 -40.14
C SER A 898 -1.50 -21.03 -39.55
N HIS A 899 -1.08 -21.08 -38.28
CA HIS A 899 -0.56 -22.29 -37.62
C HIS A 899 -1.46 -22.82 -36.51
N GLU A 900 -2.71 -22.37 -36.44
CA GLU A 900 -3.70 -22.89 -35.50
C GLU A 900 -4.28 -24.22 -36.01
N PRO A 901 -4.03 -25.38 -35.36
CA PRO A 901 -4.71 -26.61 -35.73
C PRO A 901 -6.22 -26.47 -35.51
N ALA A 902 -6.99 -27.05 -36.44
CA ALA A 902 -8.44 -26.99 -36.48
C ALA A 902 -9.06 -27.50 -35.17
N ALA A 903 -10.24 -26.98 -34.81
CA ALA A 903 -10.93 -27.30 -33.55
C ALA A 903 -11.33 -28.78 -33.38
N ALA A 904 -11.16 -29.62 -34.41
CA ALA A 904 -11.56 -31.03 -34.42
C ALA A 904 -10.57 -31.98 -33.72
N ASP A 905 -9.37 -31.53 -33.31
CA ASP A 905 -8.31 -32.39 -32.74
C ASP A 905 -8.26 -32.41 -31.20
N LEU A 906 -9.35 -32.05 -30.51
CA LEU A 906 -9.38 -32.17 -29.05
C LEU A 906 -9.51 -33.65 -28.66
N PRO A 907 -8.60 -34.21 -27.82
CA PRO A 907 -8.77 -35.57 -27.33
C PRO A 907 -10.08 -35.66 -26.54
N GLU A 908 -10.93 -36.62 -26.91
CA GLU A 908 -12.14 -36.94 -26.15
C GLU A 908 -11.78 -37.22 -24.69
N VAL A 909 -12.56 -36.64 -23.78
CA VAL A 909 -12.49 -36.95 -22.35
C VAL A 909 -12.75 -38.45 -22.22
N PRO A 910 -11.85 -39.26 -21.64
CA PRO A 910 -12.19 -40.65 -21.34
C PRO A 910 -13.33 -40.62 -20.33
N GLU A 911 -14.52 -41.06 -20.75
CA GLU A 911 -15.60 -41.36 -19.81
C GLU A 911 -15.10 -42.42 -18.84
N GLY A 912 -14.95 -42.04 -17.56
CA GLY A 912 -14.77 -42.97 -16.45
C GLY A 912 -13.47 -43.78 -16.46
N THR A 913 -12.43 -43.26 -15.83
CA THR A 913 -11.53 -44.12 -15.06
C THR A 913 -11.42 -43.59 -13.65
N GLY A 914 -11.68 -44.48 -12.68
CA GLY A 914 -11.65 -44.19 -11.26
C GLY A 914 -10.32 -43.61 -10.81
N ALA A 915 -10.37 -43.04 -9.60
CA ALA A 915 -9.24 -42.46 -8.88
C ALA A 915 -7.91 -43.21 -9.14
N PRO A 916 -6.79 -42.49 -9.35
CA PRO A 916 -5.49 -43.14 -9.32
C PRO A 916 -5.28 -43.68 -7.90
N ASP A 917 -5.10 -45.01 -7.83
CA ASP A 917 -4.75 -45.72 -6.61
C ASP A 917 -3.56 -45.04 -5.91
N GLY A 918 -3.67 -45.01 -4.58
CA GLY A 918 -2.76 -44.31 -3.70
C GLY A 918 -1.29 -44.65 -3.95
N ILE A 919 -0.48 -43.60 -4.01
CA ILE A 919 0.96 -43.71 -3.79
C ILE A 919 1.14 -44.24 -2.37
N ALA A 920 1.46 -45.52 -2.27
CA ALA A 920 1.86 -46.16 -1.02
C ALA A 920 3.11 -45.44 -0.47
N PRO A 921 3.17 -45.13 0.83
CA PRO A 921 4.37 -44.59 1.44
C PRO A 921 5.46 -45.68 1.45
N GLN A 922 6.61 -45.40 0.82
CA GLN A 922 7.80 -46.21 1.05
C GLN A 922 8.23 -46.09 2.52
N PRO A 923 8.55 -47.19 3.21
CA PRO A 923 8.95 -47.15 4.62
C PRO A 923 10.45 -46.87 4.80
N ALA A 924 10.71 -46.10 5.86
CA ALA A 924 11.98 -45.76 6.54
C ALA A 924 12.90 -44.74 5.86
#